data_AF-A0A8T0BNQ1-F1
#
_entry.id   AF-A0A8T0BNQ1-F1
#
_cell.length_a   1.000
_cell.length_b   1.000
_cell.length_c   1.000
_cell.angle_alpha   90.00
_cell.angle_beta   90.00
_cell.angle_gamma   90.00
#
_symmetry.space_group_name_H-M   'P 1'
#
loop_
_entity.id
_entity.type
_entity.pdbx_description
1 polymer ?
#
loop_
_entity_poly.entity_id
_entity_poly.type
_entity_poly.pdbx_seq_one_letter_code
_entity_poly.pdbx_strand_id
1 'polypeptide(L)'
;MTVMSINMYEKLNKAAHQTAAYNLSNLIIRRGQEFTMGIVFNRPFNPKMDLLFIEFLIGNNPIRTQKTLISVTFGGKDQTNDWVVRVIETGNSKTTLGITPATDCIVGLYSTYVKIITNAGKQRSPRNPNTDFYMLFNPWAEMDQVYLADEGKRQEYVLNDVGMIYNGDYANVGNRPWNYGQFQEGILEACIFLLDSGKMPLQFRGDAAKVVRKASSMINSIDDNGVLEGSWGGDFSDGTAPTAWTGSAEILRKYYSTGGKPVKYGQCWVYAGVCNTFLRCLGLPARVITNYCSAHDSGGNLSTDIVLDEDGSLDSEVSDTIWNFHCWNEVFLNRPDIPGNYSGWQVVDATPQEISDGYYRCGPAAVKAIKEANLGYSFDARFVFAEVNSDVVYSKRDKYGSIHVIYVDKNYVGKLIVTKQIGSNEYMNITDSYKYIKNADAFRSARAILPDADVQLYTQTTKNNKDINLNMTFNNLSNKQRTITCKITGKVEYYTGATRTQFMFLTHEVTLQPSESKQEVITVTADEYKNFIIGQSFLCFIVYAFINETTMSLTAMESIHLGVPSLDLEVCGLSQVGKDMFAILGFTNTLGYDLNNVTVRMEGINLFPVKTKNYSIIQEGSKIKWIESFKPQEAGTQVLVACLDCPTLKDVCGHLDIIIQP
;
A
#
# COMPACT_ATOMS: atom_id res chain seq x y z
N MET A 1 15.07 -39.71 33.30
CA MET A 1 14.61 -39.67 31.90
C MET A 1 15.15 -38.39 31.32
N THR A 2 15.78 -38.44 30.15
CA THR A 2 16.41 -37.29 29.49
C THR A 2 15.85 -37.12 28.08
N VAL A 3 15.78 -35.88 27.61
CA VAL A 3 15.45 -35.55 26.22
C VAL A 3 16.70 -35.75 25.37
N MET A 4 16.58 -36.57 24.32
CA MET A 4 17.66 -36.85 23.37
C MET A 4 17.56 -35.96 22.14
N SER A 5 16.35 -35.76 21.61
CA SER A 5 16.09 -34.85 20.50
C SER A 5 14.63 -34.38 20.48
N ILE A 6 14.39 -33.27 19.78
CA ILE A 6 13.07 -32.70 19.52
C ILE A 6 12.94 -32.58 17.99
N ASN A 7 11.86 -33.13 17.45
CA ASN A 7 11.54 -33.09 16.03
C ASN A 7 10.34 -32.17 15.81
N MET A 8 10.51 -31.12 14.99
CA MET A 8 9.47 -30.11 14.75
C MET A 8 8.64 -30.38 13.49
N TYR A 9 8.93 -31.45 12.75
CA TYR A 9 8.21 -31.90 11.54
C TYR A 9 7.90 -30.77 10.55
N GLU A 10 8.93 -29.99 10.24
CA GLU A 10 8.87 -28.71 9.52
C GLU A 10 8.09 -28.83 8.22
N LYS A 11 8.41 -29.82 7.37
CA LYS A 11 7.74 -30.02 6.07
C LYS A 11 6.24 -30.30 6.22
N LEU A 12 5.86 -31.16 7.16
CA LEU A 12 4.46 -31.55 7.40
C LEU A 12 3.66 -30.35 7.94
N ASN A 13 4.19 -29.70 8.98
CA ASN A 13 3.51 -28.59 9.64
C ASN A 13 3.43 -27.37 8.71
N LYS A 14 4.50 -27.04 7.97
CA LYS A 14 4.46 -25.90 7.05
C LYS A 14 3.42 -26.05 5.94
N ALA A 15 3.26 -27.27 5.42
CA ALA A 15 2.20 -27.56 4.45
C ALA A 15 0.80 -27.38 5.08
N ALA A 16 0.58 -27.92 6.28
CA ALA A 16 -0.71 -27.79 6.98
C ALA A 16 -1.05 -26.34 7.36
N HIS A 17 -0.05 -25.51 7.66
CA HIS A 17 -0.23 -24.13 8.10
C HIS A 17 -0.15 -23.09 6.98
N GLN A 18 -0.06 -23.49 5.70
CA GLN A 18 0.08 -22.56 4.57
C GLN A 18 1.31 -21.64 4.73
N THR A 19 2.44 -22.23 5.10
CA THR A 19 3.73 -21.55 5.33
C THR A 19 4.91 -22.25 4.63
N ALA A 20 4.62 -23.18 3.70
CA ALA A 20 5.64 -23.87 2.91
C ALA A 20 6.37 -22.96 1.92
N ALA A 21 5.75 -21.87 1.48
CA ALA A 21 6.33 -20.92 0.53
C ALA A 21 7.51 -20.11 1.13
N TYR A 22 7.52 -19.88 2.45
CA TYR A 22 8.62 -19.15 3.11
C TYR A 22 9.94 -19.89 2.93
N ASN A 23 10.90 -19.23 2.28
CA ASN A 23 12.24 -19.76 2.08
C ASN A 23 13.10 -19.66 3.36
N LEU A 24 12.75 -20.47 4.36
CA LEU A 24 13.45 -20.58 5.64
C LEU A 24 13.46 -22.03 6.14
N SER A 25 14.52 -22.44 6.82
CA SER A 25 14.63 -23.79 7.38
C SER A 25 13.78 -23.99 8.65
N ASN A 26 13.69 -22.97 9.49
CA ASN A 26 12.94 -23.03 10.75
C ASN A 26 11.46 -23.33 10.53
N LEU A 27 10.82 -23.97 11.51
CA LEU A 27 9.37 -24.17 11.51
C LEU A 27 8.66 -22.80 11.50
N ILE A 28 7.62 -22.67 10.70
CA ILE A 28 6.76 -21.48 10.67
C ILE A 28 5.32 -22.00 10.74
N ILE A 29 4.59 -21.54 11.75
CA ILE A 29 3.21 -21.96 11.99
C ILE A 29 2.32 -20.74 12.22
N ARG A 30 1.02 -20.97 12.13
CA ARG A 30 -0.01 -19.95 12.38
C ARG A 30 -0.74 -20.30 13.67
N ARG A 31 -1.03 -19.29 14.48
CA ARG A 31 -1.70 -19.45 15.78
C ARG A 31 -3.09 -20.06 15.66
N GLY A 32 -3.63 -20.63 16.74
CA GLY A 32 -4.97 -21.23 16.72
C GLY A 32 -5.11 -22.55 15.95
N GLN A 33 -4.04 -23.08 15.36
CA GLN A 33 -4.05 -24.33 14.61
C GLN A 33 -3.03 -25.33 15.18
N GLU A 34 -3.41 -26.59 15.27
CA GLU A 34 -2.57 -27.65 15.82
C GLU A 34 -1.34 -27.93 14.93
N PHE A 35 -0.16 -27.99 15.53
CA PHE A 35 1.06 -28.49 14.89
C PHE A 35 1.58 -29.74 15.61
N THR A 36 2.31 -30.58 14.87
CA THR A 36 2.88 -31.83 15.39
C THR A 36 4.30 -31.62 15.92
N MET A 37 4.62 -32.15 17.09
CA MET A 37 5.98 -32.14 17.66
C MET A 37 6.33 -33.52 18.21
N GLY A 38 7.56 -33.99 18.01
CA GLY A 38 8.05 -35.27 18.48
C GLY A 38 9.16 -35.09 19.49
N ILE A 39 9.10 -35.79 20.63
CA ILE A 39 10.15 -35.78 21.63
C ILE A 39 10.73 -37.19 21.74
N VAL A 40 12.04 -37.31 21.58
CA VAL A 40 12.77 -38.57 21.74
C VAL A 40 13.45 -38.56 23.10
N PHE A 41 13.26 -39.64 23.85
CA PHE A 41 13.79 -39.81 25.20
C PHE A 41 14.75 -41.01 25.27
N ASN A 42 15.55 -41.06 26.33
CA ASN A 42 16.45 -42.19 26.57
C ASN A 42 15.74 -43.47 27.09
N ARG A 43 14.46 -43.38 27.46
CA ARG A 43 13.60 -44.51 27.86
C ARG A 43 12.12 -44.19 27.59
N PRO A 44 11.20 -45.17 27.62
CA PRO A 44 9.77 -44.91 27.47
C PRO A 44 9.26 -43.89 28.49
N PHE A 45 8.37 -43.00 28.03
CA PHE A 45 7.65 -42.05 28.89
C PHE A 45 6.62 -42.79 29.75
N ASN A 46 6.64 -42.59 31.07
CA ASN A 46 5.65 -43.14 31.97
C ASN A 46 4.83 -42.00 32.61
N PRO A 47 3.58 -41.74 32.18
CA PRO A 47 2.77 -40.63 32.69
C PRO A 47 2.40 -40.76 34.18
N LYS A 48 2.60 -41.92 34.81
CA LYS A 48 2.41 -42.11 36.26
C LYS A 48 3.63 -41.69 37.09
N MET A 49 4.82 -41.62 36.49
CA MET A 49 6.07 -41.33 37.20
C MET A 49 6.82 -40.09 36.69
N ASP A 50 6.52 -39.66 35.46
CA ASP A 50 7.22 -38.59 34.77
C ASP A 50 6.25 -37.44 34.50
N LEU A 51 6.63 -36.24 34.93
CA LEU A 51 5.93 -35.02 34.53
C LEU A 51 6.70 -34.33 33.40
N LEU A 52 6.01 -34.04 32.31
CA LEU A 52 6.56 -33.39 31.13
C LEU A 52 5.96 -31.99 30.98
N PHE A 53 6.82 -30.99 30.81
CA PHE A 53 6.44 -29.63 30.46
C PHE A 53 7.15 -29.24 29.17
N ILE A 54 6.41 -28.63 28.26
CA ILE A 54 6.97 -28.03 27.05
C ILE A 54 6.87 -26.53 27.25
N GLU A 55 8.01 -25.85 27.19
CA GLU A 55 8.10 -24.42 27.42
C GLU A 55 8.45 -23.71 26.10
N PHE A 56 7.62 -22.73 25.71
CA PHE A 56 7.87 -21.84 24.59
C PHE A 56 8.15 -20.44 25.13
N LEU A 57 9.32 -19.89 24.76
CA LEU A 57 9.82 -18.62 25.29
C LEU A 57 9.98 -17.63 24.14
N ILE A 58 9.59 -16.38 24.35
CA ILE A 58 9.84 -15.27 23.43
C ILE A 58 10.38 -14.07 24.19
N GLY A 59 11.36 -13.38 23.60
CA GLY A 59 12.06 -12.26 24.21
C GLY A 59 13.12 -12.65 25.25
N ASN A 60 13.84 -11.65 25.74
CA ASN A 60 15.01 -11.85 26.62
C ASN A 60 14.63 -12.17 28.08
N ASN A 61 13.46 -11.70 28.53
CA ASN A 61 12.98 -11.87 29.91
C ASN A 61 11.55 -12.42 29.90
N PRO A 62 11.35 -13.71 29.61
CA PRO A 62 10.02 -14.29 29.43
C PRO A 62 9.29 -14.49 30.76
N ILE A 63 8.05 -14.04 30.82
CA ILE A 63 7.20 -13.97 32.02
C ILE A 63 5.83 -14.61 31.70
N ARG A 64 5.35 -15.50 32.57
CA ARG A 64 4.08 -16.22 32.38
C ARG A 64 2.87 -15.29 32.28
N THR A 65 2.77 -14.32 33.19
CA THR A 65 1.65 -13.36 33.22
C THR A 65 1.60 -12.43 32.01
N GLN A 66 2.72 -12.28 31.28
CA GLN A 66 2.81 -11.52 30.03
C GLN A 66 2.68 -12.41 28.78
N LYS A 67 2.38 -13.70 28.96
CA LYS A 67 2.30 -14.71 27.88
C LYS A 67 3.59 -14.81 27.02
N THR A 68 4.74 -14.42 27.56
CA THR A 68 6.06 -14.57 26.91
C THR A 68 6.81 -15.84 27.35
N LEU A 69 6.34 -16.49 28.41
CA LEU A 69 6.66 -17.87 28.78
C LEU A 69 5.38 -18.70 28.77
N ILE A 70 5.23 -19.57 27.76
CA ILE A 70 4.13 -20.53 27.66
C ILE A 70 4.65 -21.87 28.15
N SER A 71 3.86 -22.59 28.95
CA SER A 71 4.26 -23.89 29.49
C SER A 71 3.07 -24.84 29.46
N VAL A 72 3.12 -25.86 28.60
CA VAL A 72 2.04 -26.84 28.46
C VAL A 72 2.43 -28.19 29.07
N THR A 73 1.46 -28.92 29.61
CA THR A 73 1.64 -30.23 30.27
C THR A 73 0.43 -31.13 30.02
N PHE A 74 0.58 -32.44 30.22
CA PHE A 74 -0.48 -33.42 30.03
C PHE A 74 -1.58 -33.32 31.10
N GLY A 75 -2.84 -33.28 30.69
CA GLY A 75 -4.00 -33.41 31.60
C GLY A 75 -4.21 -32.24 32.57
N GLY A 76 -3.39 -31.18 32.50
CA GLY A 76 -3.54 -29.96 33.28
C GLY A 76 -3.94 -28.79 32.38
N LYS A 77 -4.90 -27.97 32.83
CA LYS A 77 -5.09 -26.63 32.28
C LYS A 77 -4.10 -25.69 32.97
N ASP A 78 -3.21 -25.05 32.21
CA ASP A 78 -2.52 -23.88 32.72
C ASP A 78 -3.54 -22.73 32.76
N GLN A 79 -3.77 -22.12 33.92
CA GLN A 79 -4.73 -21.01 34.05
C GLN A 79 -4.26 -19.74 33.33
N THR A 80 -2.98 -19.69 32.92
CA THR A 80 -2.36 -18.48 32.37
C THR A 80 -2.32 -18.42 30.84
N ASN A 81 -2.64 -19.52 30.16
CA ASN A 81 -2.68 -19.55 28.69
C ASN A 81 -3.65 -20.63 28.17
N ASP A 82 -4.20 -20.38 26.98
CA ASP A 82 -5.16 -21.28 26.33
C ASP A 82 -4.51 -22.27 25.36
N TRP A 83 -3.18 -22.51 25.47
CA TRP A 83 -2.52 -23.50 24.62
C TRP A 83 -2.92 -24.90 25.05
N VAL A 84 -3.26 -25.74 24.07
CA VAL A 84 -3.68 -27.11 24.30
C VAL A 84 -2.59 -28.07 23.82
N VAL A 85 -2.32 -29.11 24.60
CA VAL A 85 -1.45 -30.22 24.21
C VAL A 85 -2.18 -31.54 24.36
N ARG A 86 -2.06 -32.41 23.35
CA ARG A 86 -2.54 -33.79 23.41
C ARG A 86 -1.48 -34.76 22.92
N VAL A 87 -1.50 -35.98 23.46
CA VAL A 87 -0.68 -37.07 22.96
C VAL A 87 -1.33 -37.63 21.70
N ILE A 88 -0.59 -37.67 20.59
CA ILE A 88 -1.01 -38.34 19.36
C ILE A 88 -0.65 -39.82 19.44
N GLU A 89 0.62 -40.10 19.75
CA GLU A 89 1.17 -41.44 19.79
C GLU A 89 2.30 -41.52 20.81
N THR A 90 2.38 -42.63 21.55
CA THR A 90 3.52 -42.95 22.42
C THR A 90 4.13 -44.26 21.96
N GLY A 91 5.32 -44.18 21.37
CA GLY A 91 6.16 -45.33 21.06
C GLY A 91 7.17 -45.65 22.18
N ASN A 92 8.07 -46.60 21.93
CA ASN A 92 9.04 -47.07 22.92
C ASN A 92 9.99 -45.98 23.44
N SER A 93 10.48 -45.08 22.58
CA SER A 93 11.40 -44.00 22.97
C SER A 93 10.98 -42.62 22.47
N LYS A 94 9.83 -42.53 21.78
CA LYS A 94 9.36 -41.33 21.11
C LYS A 94 7.91 -41.08 21.46
N THR A 95 7.60 -39.86 21.88
CA THR A 95 6.23 -39.38 22.08
C THR A 95 5.93 -38.29 21.06
N THR A 96 4.88 -38.48 20.28
CA THR A 96 4.39 -37.50 19.29
C THR A 96 3.19 -36.77 19.86
N LEU A 97 3.20 -35.45 19.71
CA LEU A 97 2.30 -34.51 20.36
C LEU A 97 1.61 -33.62 19.32
N GLY A 98 0.34 -33.34 19.56
CA GLY A 98 -0.39 -32.26 18.90
C GLY A 98 -0.44 -31.07 19.85
N ILE A 99 0.01 -29.90 19.40
CA ILE A 99 0.03 -28.67 20.17
C ILE A 99 -0.76 -27.61 19.42
N THR A 100 -1.79 -27.08 20.05
CA THR A 100 -2.63 -25.99 19.49
C THR A 100 -2.31 -24.70 20.23
N PRO A 101 -1.64 -23.73 19.58
CA PRO A 101 -1.44 -22.40 20.15
C PRO A 101 -2.75 -21.66 20.35
N ALA A 102 -2.81 -20.80 21.38
CA ALA A 102 -3.94 -19.89 21.56
C ALA A 102 -4.10 -18.95 20.35
N THR A 103 -5.34 -18.60 19.99
CA THR A 103 -5.64 -17.74 18.83
C THR A 103 -5.23 -16.28 19.04
N ASP A 104 -4.92 -15.88 20.26
CA ASP A 104 -4.42 -14.54 20.63
C ASP A 104 -2.91 -14.52 20.96
N CYS A 105 -2.20 -15.64 20.74
CA CYS A 105 -0.79 -15.70 21.11
C CYS A 105 0.08 -14.73 20.29
N ILE A 106 1.21 -14.36 20.89
CA ILE A 106 2.16 -13.36 20.38
C ILE A 106 2.74 -13.84 19.05
N VAL A 107 2.75 -12.97 18.04
CA VAL A 107 3.45 -13.20 16.76
C VAL A 107 4.94 -12.89 16.93
N GLY A 108 5.80 -13.80 16.48
CA GLY A 108 7.25 -13.68 16.64
C GLY A 108 8.01 -15.00 16.67
N LEU A 109 9.29 -14.93 17.02
CA LEU A 109 10.19 -16.08 17.10
C LEU A 109 10.19 -16.67 18.52
N TYR A 110 9.87 -17.95 18.63
CA TYR A 110 9.86 -18.70 19.88
C TYR A 110 11.03 -19.66 19.99
N SER A 111 11.62 -19.75 21.19
CA SER A 111 12.52 -20.83 21.57
C SER A 111 11.77 -21.95 22.28
N THR A 112 12.11 -23.19 21.91
CA THR A 112 11.49 -24.40 22.45
C THR A 112 12.38 -25.06 23.51
N TYR A 113 11.76 -25.48 24.62
CA TYR A 113 12.41 -26.28 25.65
C TYR A 113 11.49 -27.38 26.15
N VAL A 114 12.09 -28.48 26.58
CA VAL A 114 11.38 -29.59 27.21
C VAL A 114 11.94 -29.79 28.61
N LYS A 115 11.07 -29.71 29.60
CA LYS A 115 11.39 -29.88 31.01
C LYS A 115 10.73 -31.16 31.52
N ILE A 116 11.53 -32.02 32.14
CA ILE A 116 11.08 -33.29 32.72
C ILE A 116 11.31 -33.22 34.23
N ILE A 117 10.31 -33.64 35.01
CA ILE A 117 10.45 -33.88 36.44
C ILE A 117 10.25 -35.37 36.68
N THR A 118 11.23 -35.99 37.31
CA THR A 118 11.21 -37.41 37.72
C THR A 118 11.62 -37.53 39.18
N ASN A 119 11.57 -38.73 39.75
CA ASN A 119 12.11 -39.00 41.09
C ASN A 119 13.62 -38.65 41.22
N ALA A 120 14.37 -38.65 40.11
CA ALA A 120 15.78 -38.27 40.10
C ALA A 120 16.00 -36.74 40.07
N GLY A 121 14.94 -35.94 40.03
CA GLY A 121 14.98 -34.49 39.99
C GLY A 121 14.41 -33.88 38.69
N LYS A 122 14.62 -32.57 38.56
CA LYS A 122 14.15 -31.74 37.45
C LYS A 122 15.28 -31.50 36.45
N GLN A 123 15.01 -31.74 35.18
CA GLN A 123 15.92 -31.46 34.07
C GLN A 123 15.20 -30.67 32.98
N ARG A 124 15.94 -29.82 32.26
CA ARG A 124 15.45 -29.06 31.11
C ARG A 124 16.42 -29.27 29.95
N SER A 125 15.89 -29.39 28.74
CA SER A 125 16.72 -29.49 27.53
C SER A 125 17.65 -28.26 27.40
N PRO A 126 18.85 -28.41 26.82
CA PRO A 126 19.68 -27.27 26.46
C PRO A 126 18.98 -26.41 25.40
N ARG A 127 19.45 -25.16 25.23
CA ARG A 127 19.04 -24.27 24.14
C ARG A 127 19.39 -24.91 22.80
N ASN A 128 18.44 -24.96 21.86
CA ASN A 128 18.66 -25.45 20.51
C ASN A 128 17.97 -24.55 19.45
N PRO A 129 18.72 -23.70 18.72
CA PRO A 129 18.16 -22.82 17.69
C PRO A 129 17.42 -23.55 16.56
N ASN A 130 17.76 -24.81 16.29
CA ASN A 130 17.08 -25.60 15.25
C ASN A 130 15.64 -25.98 15.62
N THR A 131 15.25 -25.78 16.88
CA THR A 131 13.87 -26.01 17.36
C THR A 131 13.09 -24.72 17.55
N ASP A 132 13.68 -23.59 17.16
CA ASP A 132 12.96 -22.33 17.14
C ASP A 132 11.96 -22.30 16.00
N PHE A 133 10.84 -21.64 16.24
CA PHE A 133 9.79 -21.51 15.26
C PHE A 133 9.17 -20.12 15.28
N TYR A 134 8.70 -19.70 14.11
CA TYR A 134 7.94 -18.46 13.95
C TYR A 134 6.45 -18.74 14.13
N MET A 135 5.80 -17.89 14.91
CA MET A 135 4.35 -17.82 15.04
C MET A 135 3.81 -16.65 14.24
N LEU A 136 2.85 -16.90 13.36
CA LEU A 136 2.17 -15.90 12.52
C LEU A 136 0.68 -15.79 12.87
N PHE A 137 0.04 -14.73 12.38
CA PHE A 137 -1.42 -14.61 12.36
C PHE A 137 -2.06 -15.70 11.47
N ASN A 138 -3.30 -16.08 11.80
CA ASN A 138 -3.99 -17.17 11.13
C ASN A 138 -5.33 -16.78 10.49
N PRO A 139 -5.35 -16.40 9.20
CA PRO A 139 -6.60 -16.11 8.52
C PRO A 139 -7.45 -17.35 8.20
N TRP A 140 -6.96 -18.57 8.48
CA TRP A 140 -7.72 -19.82 8.39
C TRP A 140 -8.42 -20.23 9.69
N ALA A 141 -8.07 -19.63 10.84
CA ALA A 141 -8.68 -19.97 12.13
C ALA A 141 -9.85 -19.03 12.45
N GLU A 142 -11.06 -19.57 12.57
CA GLU A 142 -12.31 -18.78 12.80
C GLU A 142 -12.26 -17.85 14.01
N MET A 143 -11.52 -18.25 15.04
CA MET A 143 -11.39 -17.51 16.29
C MET A 143 -10.21 -16.53 16.30
N ASP A 144 -9.45 -16.43 15.20
CA ASP A 144 -8.39 -15.45 15.05
C ASP A 144 -8.98 -14.09 14.64
N GLN A 145 -8.41 -13.01 15.15
CA GLN A 145 -8.76 -11.64 14.79
C GLN A 145 -8.65 -11.35 13.29
N VAL A 146 -7.82 -12.10 12.54
CA VAL A 146 -7.63 -11.92 11.10
C VAL A 146 -8.39 -12.93 10.24
N TYR A 147 -9.33 -13.68 10.81
CA TYR A 147 -10.06 -14.71 10.08
C TYR A 147 -10.73 -14.19 8.80
N LEU A 148 -10.46 -14.85 7.68
CA LEU A 148 -11.07 -14.55 6.39
C LEU A 148 -11.65 -15.83 5.81
N ALA A 149 -12.98 -15.91 5.77
CA ALA A 149 -13.69 -17.15 5.44
C ALA A 149 -13.48 -17.62 3.99
N ASP A 150 -13.29 -16.68 3.06
CA ASP A 150 -13.19 -16.97 1.63
C ASP A 150 -11.76 -17.40 1.24
N GLU A 151 -11.63 -18.62 0.71
CA GLU A 151 -10.34 -19.17 0.32
C GLU A 151 -9.67 -18.39 -0.82
N GLY A 152 -10.42 -17.96 -1.83
CA GLY A 152 -9.88 -17.16 -2.94
C GLY A 152 -9.31 -15.82 -2.47
N LYS A 153 -9.96 -15.19 -1.48
CA LYS A 153 -9.45 -13.99 -0.83
C LYS A 153 -8.21 -14.26 0.02
N ARG A 154 -8.10 -15.41 0.69
CA ARG A 154 -6.87 -15.79 1.42
C ARG A 154 -5.71 -16.02 0.45
N GLN A 155 -5.96 -16.66 -0.69
CA GLN A 155 -4.97 -16.82 -1.74
C GLN A 155 -4.50 -15.44 -2.24
N GLU A 156 -5.39 -14.50 -2.57
CA GLU A 156 -4.98 -13.18 -3.08
C GLU A 156 -4.37 -12.25 -2.02
N TYR A 157 -4.92 -12.20 -0.81
CA TYR A 157 -4.58 -11.16 0.18
C TYR A 157 -3.54 -11.61 1.21
N VAL A 158 -3.12 -12.88 1.17
CA VAL A 158 -2.07 -13.43 2.07
C VAL A 158 -0.99 -14.15 1.26
N LEU A 159 -1.38 -15.05 0.35
CA LEU A 159 -0.44 -15.94 -0.35
C LEU A 159 0.04 -15.43 -1.72
N ASN A 160 -0.62 -14.45 -2.32
CA ASN A 160 -0.11 -13.85 -3.54
C ASN A 160 1.05 -12.89 -3.19
N ASP A 161 2.24 -13.17 -3.71
CA ASP A 161 3.47 -12.41 -3.47
C ASP A 161 3.79 -11.38 -4.56
N VAL A 162 2.89 -11.26 -5.53
CA VAL A 162 2.92 -10.24 -6.58
C VAL A 162 1.64 -9.40 -6.57
N GLY A 163 1.74 -8.18 -7.06
CA GLY A 163 0.62 -7.25 -7.07
C GLY A 163 0.68 -6.24 -8.22
N MET A 164 -0.40 -5.46 -8.29
CA MET A 164 -0.54 -4.32 -9.19
C MET A 164 -0.93 -3.13 -8.32
N ILE A 165 -0.16 -2.05 -8.44
CA ILE A 165 -0.47 -0.76 -7.84
C ILE A 165 -0.89 0.16 -8.98
N TYR A 166 -1.99 0.91 -8.78
CA TYR A 166 -2.55 1.76 -9.82
C TYR A 166 -2.11 3.21 -9.62
N ASN A 167 -1.86 3.91 -10.73
CA ASN A 167 -1.38 5.29 -10.79
C ASN A 167 -2.03 6.02 -11.99
N GLY A 168 -1.52 7.19 -12.38
CA GLY A 168 -2.08 7.99 -13.46
C GLY A 168 -3.24 8.86 -12.98
N ASP A 169 -4.29 8.99 -13.80
CA ASP A 169 -5.49 9.76 -13.48
C ASP A 169 -6.76 8.88 -13.52
N TYR A 170 -7.88 9.39 -13.01
CA TYR A 170 -9.11 8.60 -12.88
C TYR A 170 -9.74 8.20 -14.23
N ALA A 171 -9.40 8.88 -15.33
CA ALA A 171 -9.84 8.56 -16.68
C ALA A 171 -8.84 7.65 -17.42
N ASN A 172 -7.56 7.71 -17.06
CA ASN A 172 -6.45 6.94 -17.64
C ASN A 172 -5.65 6.23 -16.54
N VAL A 173 -6.25 5.19 -15.95
CA VAL A 173 -5.64 4.38 -14.90
C VAL A 173 -4.42 3.63 -15.45
N GLY A 174 -3.26 3.91 -14.87
CA GLY A 174 -2.01 3.21 -15.14
C GLY A 174 -1.82 2.01 -14.22
N ASN A 175 -0.95 1.09 -14.67
CA ASN A 175 -0.67 -0.18 -14.01
C ASN A 175 0.82 -0.26 -13.67
N ARG A 176 1.13 -0.43 -12.39
CA ARG A 176 2.50 -0.63 -11.91
C ARG A 176 2.64 -2.00 -11.22
N PRO A 177 3.35 -2.96 -11.82
CA PRO A 177 3.60 -4.24 -11.17
C PRO A 177 4.47 -4.05 -9.93
N TRP A 178 4.23 -4.88 -8.91
CA TRP A 178 4.97 -4.81 -7.64
C TRP A 178 5.26 -6.19 -7.09
N ASN A 179 6.54 -6.47 -6.83
CA ASN A 179 6.98 -7.64 -6.09
C ASN A 179 6.81 -7.39 -4.58
N TYR A 180 5.78 -7.97 -3.95
CA TYR A 180 5.70 -7.96 -2.49
C TYR A 180 6.78 -8.89 -1.92
N GLY A 181 6.88 -10.12 -2.44
CA GLY A 181 7.97 -11.04 -2.14
C GLY A 181 8.03 -11.46 -0.66
N GLN A 182 6.90 -11.52 0.05
CA GLN A 182 6.85 -11.80 1.48
C GLN A 182 7.43 -13.15 1.90
N PHE A 183 7.61 -14.08 0.95
CA PHE A 183 8.16 -15.41 1.17
C PHE A 183 9.64 -15.54 0.78
N GLN A 184 10.21 -14.50 0.15
CA GLN A 184 11.62 -14.51 -0.23
C GLN A 184 12.53 -14.57 1.00
N GLU A 185 13.75 -15.05 0.78
CA GLU A 185 14.76 -15.18 1.82
C GLU A 185 15.04 -13.84 2.53
N GLY A 186 15.07 -13.91 3.87
CA GLY A 186 15.36 -12.78 4.77
C GLY A 186 14.17 -11.86 5.07
N ILE A 187 13.03 -12.02 4.39
CA ILE A 187 11.91 -11.07 4.52
C ILE A 187 11.12 -11.28 5.81
N LEU A 188 10.88 -12.53 6.24
CA LEU A 188 10.23 -12.79 7.52
C LEU A 188 11.09 -12.30 8.69
N GLU A 189 12.41 -12.54 8.62
CA GLU A 189 13.35 -12.04 9.62
C GLU A 189 13.39 -10.52 9.65
N ALA A 190 13.36 -9.86 8.48
CA ALA A 190 13.25 -8.41 8.40
C ALA A 190 11.96 -7.88 9.03
N CYS A 191 10.82 -8.56 8.84
CA CYS A 191 9.54 -8.18 9.45
C CYS A 191 9.54 -8.37 10.98
N ILE A 192 10.11 -9.48 11.49
CA ILE A 192 10.27 -9.67 12.94
C ILE A 192 11.25 -8.65 13.53
N PHE A 193 12.35 -8.40 12.84
CA PHE A 193 13.30 -7.34 13.22
C PHE A 193 12.64 -5.97 13.26
N LEU A 194 11.76 -5.64 12.29
CA LEU A 194 11.04 -4.37 12.29
C LEU A 194 10.16 -4.19 13.52
N LEU A 195 9.48 -5.25 13.98
CA LEU A 195 8.73 -5.21 15.24
C LEU A 195 9.63 -4.93 16.45
N ASP A 196 10.87 -5.44 16.44
CA ASP A 196 11.86 -5.21 17.48
C ASP A 196 12.48 -3.81 17.41
N SER A 197 12.91 -3.36 16.22
CA SER A 197 13.53 -2.05 15.99
C SER A 197 12.55 -0.90 16.23
N GLY A 198 11.29 -1.09 15.83
CA GLY A 198 10.18 -0.19 16.15
C GLY A 198 9.73 -0.22 17.61
N LYS A 199 10.43 -0.98 18.47
CA LYS A 199 10.20 -1.08 19.93
C LYS A 199 8.77 -1.51 20.27
N MET A 200 8.14 -2.34 19.44
CA MET A 200 6.79 -2.82 19.71
C MET A 200 6.82 -3.82 20.88
N PRO A 201 6.12 -3.55 22.00
CA PRO A 201 6.10 -4.46 23.13
C PRO A 201 5.55 -5.84 22.74
N LEU A 202 6.20 -6.91 23.20
CA LEU A 202 5.83 -8.29 22.84
C LEU A 202 4.37 -8.60 23.15
N GLN A 203 3.86 -8.14 24.29
CA GLN A 203 2.48 -8.36 24.72
C GLN A 203 1.44 -7.74 23.76
N PHE A 204 1.84 -6.82 22.89
CA PHE A 204 0.94 -6.21 21.90
C PHE A 204 0.99 -6.92 20.54
N ARG A 205 1.96 -7.80 20.29
CA ARG A 205 2.09 -8.47 18.98
C ARG A 205 1.08 -9.61 18.78
N GLY A 206 0.28 -9.94 19.80
CA GLY A 206 -0.88 -10.82 19.66
C GLY A 206 -2.16 -10.09 19.21
N ASP A 207 -2.16 -8.75 19.18
CA ASP A 207 -3.31 -7.93 18.80
C ASP A 207 -3.06 -7.33 17.42
N ALA A 208 -3.79 -7.82 16.41
CA ALA A 208 -3.61 -7.43 15.02
C ALA A 208 -3.89 -5.94 14.80
N ALA A 209 -4.85 -5.34 15.51
CA ALA A 209 -5.13 -3.91 15.38
C ALA A 209 -3.96 -3.06 15.90
N LYS A 210 -3.30 -3.49 16.99
CA LYS A 210 -2.10 -2.82 17.50
C LYS A 210 -0.88 -3.03 16.61
N VAL A 211 -0.70 -4.21 16.02
CA VAL A 211 0.36 -4.47 15.03
C VAL A 211 0.18 -3.57 13.82
N VAL A 212 -1.03 -3.49 13.27
CA VAL A 212 -1.36 -2.62 12.13
C VAL A 212 -1.14 -1.15 12.47
N ARG A 213 -1.60 -0.70 13.65
CA ARG A 213 -1.40 0.68 14.12
C ARG A 213 0.08 1.05 14.22
N LYS A 214 0.92 0.12 14.66
CA LYS A 214 2.37 0.35 14.75
C LYS A 214 3.05 0.22 13.40
N ALA A 215 2.51 -0.59 12.48
CA ALA A 215 3.05 -0.74 11.12
C ALA A 215 3.11 0.59 10.39
N SER A 216 2.05 1.41 10.42
CA SER A 216 2.03 2.69 9.70
C SER A 216 3.16 3.63 10.14
N SER A 217 3.55 3.65 11.42
CA SER A 217 4.68 4.46 11.90
C SER A 217 6.06 3.81 11.68
N MET A 218 6.14 2.47 11.68
CA MET A 218 7.42 1.76 11.48
C MET A 218 7.87 1.75 10.01
N ILE A 219 6.95 1.95 9.07
CA ILE A 219 7.27 1.94 7.64
C ILE A 219 7.87 3.27 7.18
N ASN A 220 7.47 4.41 7.75
CA ASN A 220 8.08 5.70 7.47
C ASN A 220 9.16 6.08 8.51
N SER A 221 10.13 6.90 8.14
CA SER A 221 11.32 7.15 8.97
C SER A 221 11.24 8.34 9.92
N ILE A 222 10.20 9.19 9.84
CA ILE A 222 10.23 10.55 10.39
C ILE A 222 10.45 10.56 11.91
N ASP A 223 9.81 9.66 12.65
CA ASP A 223 9.86 9.64 14.12
C ASP A 223 10.74 8.51 14.69
N ASP A 224 10.71 7.35 14.04
CA ASP A 224 11.12 6.08 14.66
C ASP A 224 12.33 5.42 13.96
N ASN A 225 13.00 6.09 13.00
CA ASN A 225 13.96 5.46 12.08
C ASN A 225 13.36 4.21 11.39
N GLY A 226 12.11 4.32 10.96
CA GLY A 226 11.41 3.29 10.21
C GLY A 226 12.03 3.01 8.83
N VAL A 227 11.37 2.13 8.07
CA VAL A 227 11.96 1.47 6.90
C VAL A 227 12.38 2.44 5.79
N LEU A 228 11.55 3.43 5.47
CA LEU A 228 11.71 4.27 4.28
C LEU A 228 11.79 5.76 4.64
N GLU A 229 12.71 6.45 3.97
CA GLU A 229 12.81 7.92 3.98
C GLU A 229 12.08 8.51 2.76
N GLY A 230 11.16 9.43 3.01
CA GLY A 230 10.35 10.06 1.97
C GLY A 230 11.10 11.15 1.21
N SER A 231 10.91 11.24 -0.11
CA SER A 231 11.38 12.38 -0.88
C SER A 231 10.51 12.67 -2.10
N TRP A 232 10.16 13.95 -2.26
CA TRP A 232 9.42 14.51 -3.40
C TRP A 232 10.21 15.58 -4.16
N GLY A 233 11.43 15.90 -3.71
CA GLY A 233 12.23 17.01 -4.24
C GLY A 233 12.85 16.77 -5.64
N GLY A 234 12.73 15.56 -6.18
CA GLY A 234 13.17 15.23 -7.54
C GLY A 234 14.66 14.90 -7.70
N ASP A 235 15.50 15.20 -6.71
CA ASP A 235 16.88 14.69 -6.60
C ASP A 235 16.91 13.44 -5.71
N PHE A 236 17.44 12.35 -6.28
CA PHE A 236 17.55 11.04 -5.64
C PHE A 236 18.98 10.50 -5.69
N SER A 237 19.98 11.35 -5.91
CA SER A 237 21.38 10.96 -6.08
C SER A 237 21.98 10.17 -4.90
N ASP A 238 21.50 10.41 -3.68
CA ASP A 238 21.92 9.72 -2.45
C ASP A 238 21.18 8.39 -2.19
N GLY A 239 20.31 7.95 -3.12
CA GLY A 239 19.47 6.78 -2.92
C GLY A 239 18.90 6.20 -4.21
N THR A 240 17.78 5.50 -4.07
CA THR A 240 17.00 5.01 -5.20
C THR A 240 15.80 5.92 -5.42
N ALA A 241 15.57 6.35 -6.67
CA ALA A 241 14.36 7.06 -7.04
C ALA A 241 13.10 6.23 -6.73
N PRO A 242 12.03 6.80 -6.14
CA PRO A 242 10.80 6.06 -5.80
C PRO A 242 10.19 5.28 -6.98
N THR A 243 10.32 5.81 -8.20
CA THR A 243 9.83 5.22 -9.45
C THR A 243 10.69 4.07 -10.00
N ALA A 244 11.91 3.89 -9.47
CA ALA A 244 12.82 2.81 -9.89
C ALA A 244 12.58 1.48 -9.14
N TRP A 245 11.88 1.49 -7.99
CA TRP A 245 11.66 0.28 -7.21
C TRP A 245 10.75 -0.73 -7.94
N THR A 246 11.19 -1.98 -8.04
CA THR A 246 10.39 -3.10 -8.60
C THR A 246 9.57 -3.82 -7.53
N GLY A 247 9.87 -3.60 -6.25
CA GLY A 247 9.22 -4.32 -5.16
C GLY A 247 9.77 -3.99 -3.77
N SER A 248 9.18 -4.64 -2.77
CA SER A 248 9.47 -4.43 -1.34
C SER A 248 10.64 -5.24 -0.82
N ALA A 249 10.91 -6.41 -1.42
CA ALA A 249 11.86 -7.37 -0.89
C ALA A 249 13.28 -6.78 -0.76
N GLU A 250 13.74 -6.05 -1.77
CA GLU A 250 15.03 -5.34 -1.73
C GLU A 250 15.08 -4.29 -0.62
N ILE A 251 14.01 -3.51 -0.45
CA ILE A 251 13.91 -2.43 0.54
C ILE A 251 14.03 -3.02 1.96
N LEU A 252 13.20 -4.02 2.28
CA LEU A 252 13.20 -4.66 3.60
C LEU A 252 14.52 -5.36 3.90
N ARG A 253 15.11 -6.05 2.91
CA ARG A 253 16.42 -6.69 3.05
C ARG A 253 17.53 -5.66 3.30
N LYS A 254 17.50 -4.52 2.60
CA LYS A 254 18.45 -3.42 2.81
C LYS A 254 18.30 -2.81 4.20
N TYR A 255 17.07 -2.54 4.65
CA TYR A 255 16.81 -2.05 6.01
C TYR A 255 17.35 -3.02 7.08
N TYR A 256 17.05 -4.31 6.93
CA TYR A 256 17.49 -5.35 7.86
C TYR A 256 19.02 -5.50 7.91
N SER A 257 19.66 -5.64 6.73
CA SER A 257 21.12 -5.83 6.62
C SER A 257 21.94 -4.64 7.14
N THR A 258 21.37 -3.44 7.15
CA THR A 258 22.02 -2.22 7.65
C THR A 258 21.78 -1.96 9.14
N GLY A 259 21.12 -2.89 9.84
CA GLY A 259 20.80 -2.77 11.25
C GLY A 259 19.68 -1.77 11.54
N GLY A 260 18.75 -1.58 10.59
CA GLY A 260 17.61 -0.69 10.73
C GLY A 260 17.89 0.76 10.34
N LYS A 261 18.77 1.01 9.36
CA LYS A 261 18.94 2.35 8.79
C LYS A 261 17.86 2.59 7.72
N PRO A 262 17.15 3.73 7.75
CA PRO A 262 16.15 4.06 6.75
C PRO A 262 16.68 3.96 5.31
N VAL A 263 15.85 3.42 4.42
CA VAL A 263 16.16 3.23 3.00
C VAL A 263 15.63 4.43 2.21
N LYS A 264 16.53 5.03 1.44
CA LYS A 264 16.24 6.15 0.54
C LYS A 264 15.89 5.66 -0.88
N TYR A 265 14.80 6.07 -1.53
CA TYR A 265 13.69 6.93 -1.07
C TYR A 265 12.33 6.28 -1.35
N GLY A 266 11.29 6.73 -0.66
CA GLY A 266 9.90 6.28 -0.83
C GLY A 266 8.93 7.42 -1.15
N GLN A 267 7.81 7.05 -1.79
CA GLN A 267 6.59 7.84 -1.97
C GLN A 267 5.38 6.94 -1.65
N CYS A 268 4.15 7.46 -1.70
CA CYS A 268 2.96 6.76 -1.17
C CYS A 268 2.81 5.31 -1.66
N TRP A 269 2.98 5.01 -2.95
CA TRP A 269 2.90 3.64 -3.45
C TRP A 269 4.03 2.73 -2.96
N VAL A 270 5.22 3.27 -2.72
CA VAL A 270 6.36 2.53 -2.16
C VAL A 270 6.08 2.19 -0.70
N TYR A 271 5.58 3.16 0.08
CA TYR A 271 5.12 2.92 1.46
C TYR A 271 4.02 1.87 1.50
N ALA A 272 3.00 2.00 0.65
CA ALA A 272 1.90 1.05 0.57
C ALA A 272 2.38 -0.36 0.16
N GLY A 273 3.31 -0.47 -0.80
CA GLY A 273 3.91 -1.74 -1.21
C GLY A 273 4.67 -2.44 -0.09
N VAL A 274 5.52 -1.71 0.63
CA VAL A 274 6.30 -2.25 1.76
C VAL A 274 5.41 -2.59 2.94
N CYS A 275 4.46 -1.73 3.29
CA CYS A 275 3.47 -1.99 4.34
C CYS A 275 2.64 -3.24 4.02
N ASN A 276 2.17 -3.39 2.78
CA ASN A 276 1.43 -4.58 2.34
C ASN A 276 2.26 -5.86 2.50
N THR A 277 3.56 -5.79 2.18
CA THR A 277 4.49 -6.92 2.32
C THR A 277 4.65 -7.30 3.77
N PHE A 278 4.87 -6.32 4.66
CA PHE A 278 4.98 -6.55 6.10
C PHE A 278 3.72 -7.21 6.67
N LEU A 279 2.53 -6.71 6.29
CA LEU A 279 1.25 -7.26 6.74
C LEU A 279 1.04 -8.70 6.25
N ARG A 280 1.24 -8.97 4.96
CA ARG A 280 1.10 -10.31 4.37
C ARG A 280 2.11 -11.31 4.95
N CYS A 281 3.36 -10.88 5.14
CA CYS A 281 4.43 -11.70 5.73
C CYS A 281 4.10 -12.15 7.16
N LEU A 282 3.39 -11.33 7.93
CA LEU A 282 2.95 -11.70 9.28
C LEU A 282 1.62 -12.49 9.28
N GLY A 283 0.98 -12.66 8.13
CA GLY A 283 -0.27 -13.40 7.96
C GLY A 283 -1.54 -12.57 8.06
N LEU A 284 -1.45 -11.24 8.01
CA LEU A 284 -2.62 -10.36 7.95
C LEU A 284 -3.09 -10.23 6.49
N PRO A 285 -4.38 -10.51 6.18
CA PRO A 285 -4.91 -10.28 4.84
C PRO A 285 -4.91 -8.79 4.51
N ALA A 286 -4.14 -8.39 3.50
CA ALA A 286 -3.95 -6.99 3.13
C ALA A 286 -3.96 -6.77 1.62
N ARG A 287 -4.37 -5.56 1.21
CA ARG A 287 -4.36 -5.09 -0.19
C ARG A 287 -3.98 -3.62 -0.29
N VAL A 288 -3.33 -3.24 -1.39
CA VAL A 288 -3.02 -1.84 -1.73
C VAL A 288 -4.23 -1.21 -2.40
N ILE A 289 -4.54 0.03 -2.01
CA ILE A 289 -5.63 0.84 -2.54
C ILE A 289 -5.03 2.07 -3.22
N THR A 290 -5.62 2.48 -4.33
CA THR A 290 -5.37 3.78 -4.97
C THR A 290 -6.65 4.62 -4.96
N ASN A 291 -6.57 5.84 -4.44
CA ASN A 291 -7.63 6.85 -4.48
C ASN A 291 -7.24 7.98 -5.43
N TYR A 292 -8.10 8.28 -6.41
CA TYR A 292 -7.87 9.35 -7.38
C TYR A 292 -8.57 10.63 -6.96
N CYS A 293 -7.89 11.76 -7.19
CA CYS A 293 -8.27 13.07 -6.65
C CYS A 293 -8.36 13.00 -5.11
N SER A 294 -7.29 12.52 -4.46
CA SER A 294 -7.23 12.34 -3.01
C SER A 294 -6.96 13.68 -2.34
N ALA A 295 -7.87 14.13 -1.49
CA ALA A 295 -7.66 15.36 -0.74
C ALA A 295 -6.58 15.16 0.32
N HIS A 296 -5.74 16.17 0.50
CA HIS A 296 -4.87 16.28 1.67
C HIS A 296 -5.37 17.46 2.51
N ASP A 297 -6.27 17.18 3.45
CA ASP A 297 -6.83 18.17 4.37
C ASP A 297 -5.82 18.47 5.49
N SER A 298 -5.07 19.56 5.31
CA SER A 298 -4.07 20.04 6.26
C SER A 298 -4.70 20.75 7.49
N GLY A 299 -5.99 21.08 7.43
CA GLY A 299 -6.71 21.87 8.42
C GLY A 299 -7.62 21.06 9.35
N GLY A 300 -7.89 19.80 9.03
CA GLY A 300 -8.81 18.91 9.76
C GLY A 300 -10.27 19.39 9.75
N ASN A 301 -10.61 20.28 8.81
CA ASN A 301 -11.92 20.91 8.68
C ASN A 301 -12.87 20.13 7.75
N LEU A 302 -12.41 19.00 7.19
CA LEU A 302 -13.13 18.14 6.24
C LEU A 302 -13.49 18.88 4.93
N SER A 303 -12.73 19.91 4.60
CA SER A 303 -12.79 20.64 3.32
C SER A 303 -11.40 20.77 2.73
N THR A 304 -11.35 21.09 1.45
CA THR A 304 -10.11 21.40 0.75
C THR A 304 -10.23 22.80 0.19
N ASP A 305 -9.41 23.71 0.70
CA ASP A 305 -9.52 25.13 0.39
C ASP A 305 -8.64 25.50 -0.82
N ILE A 306 -9.27 25.99 -1.89
CA ILE A 306 -8.58 26.51 -3.08
C ILE A 306 -8.80 28.02 -3.12
N VAL A 307 -7.73 28.79 -2.96
CA VAL A 307 -7.78 30.25 -2.90
C VAL A 307 -7.29 30.85 -4.22
N LEU A 308 -8.14 31.68 -4.81
CA LEU A 308 -7.83 32.46 -6.01
C LEU A 308 -7.63 33.93 -5.66
N ASP A 309 -6.69 34.59 -6.33
CA ASP A 309 -6.50 36.03 -6.24
C ASP A 309 -7.57 36.81 -7.03
N GLU A 310 -7.53 38.15 -6.97
CA GLU A 310 -8.55 39.01 -7.57
C GLU A 310 -8.69 38.80 -9.08
N ASP A 311 -7.59 38.50 -9.77
CA ASP A 311 -7.52 38.26 -11.21
C ASP A 311 -7.88 36.81 -11.60
N GLY A 312 -8.12 35.94 -10.63
CA GLY A 312 -8.44 34.52 -10.80
C GLY A 312 -7.22 33.59 -10.80
N SER A 313 -5.99 34.08 -10.57
CA SER A 313 -4.83 33.21 -10.41
C SER A 313 -4.89 32.40 -9.12
N LEU A 314 -4.30 31.20 -9.11
CA LEU A 314 -4.22 30.35 -7.93
C LEU A 314 -3.16 30.88 -6.95
N ASP A 315 -3.56 31.12 -5.69
CA ASP A 315 -2.62 31.34 -4.60
C ASP A 315 -2.13 29.97 -4.08
N SER A 316 -0.98 29.53 -4.57
CA SER A 316 -0.41 28.23 -4.19
C SER A 316 0.19 28.19 -2.78
N GLU A 317 0.36 29.32 -2.11
CA GLU A 317 0.91 29.35 -0.75
C GLU A 317 -0.15 29.05 0.30
N VAL A 318 -1.40 29.45 0.03
CA VAL A 318 -2.54 29.28 0.95
C VAL A 318 -3.44 28.11 0.57
N SER A 319 -3.49 27.74 -0.71
CA SER A 319 -4.36 26.66 -1.18
C SER A 319 -3.85 25.28 -0.74
N ASP A 320 -4.78 24.39 -0.37
CA ASP A 320 -4.50 22.97 -0.21
C ASP A 320 -4.15 22.31 -1.55
N THR A 321 -3.56 21.11 -1.46
CA THR A 321 -3.26 20.29 -2.65
C THR A 321 -4.19 19.09 -2.72
N ILE A 322 -4.66 18.78 -3.93
CA ILE A 322 -5.39 17.54 -4.22
C ILE A 322 -4.46 16.65 -5.03
N TRP A 323 -4.15 15.49 -4.47
CA TRP A 323 -3.24 14.55 -5.09
C TRP A 323 -3.96 13.89 -6.27
N ASN A 324 -3.31 13.84 -7.43
CA ASN A 324 -3.85 13.19 -8.62
C ASN A 324 -4.23 11.73 -8.29
N PHE A 325 -3.36 11.06 -7.53
CA PHE A 325 -3.69 9.83 -6.83
C PHE A 325 -2.89 9.72 -5.52
N HIS A 326 -3.41 8.92 -4.60
CA HIS A 326 -2.74 8.53 -3.36
C HIS A 326 -2.93 7.05 -3.09
N CYS A 327 -1.96 6.42 -2.43
CA CYS A 327 -1.96 4.98 -2.16
C CYS A 327 -1.82 4.68 -0.67
N TRP A 328 -2.67 3.80 -0.17
CA TRP A 328 -2.64 3.27 1.20
C TRP A 328 -2.94 1.76 1.20
N ASN A 329 -3.11 1.18 2.38
CA ASN A 329 -3.46 -0.23 2.53
C ASN A 329 -4.82 -0.42 3.19
N GLU A 330 -5.52 -1.48 2.81
CA GLU A 330 -6.59 -2.05 3.62
C GLU A 330 -6.14 -3.39 4.22
N VAL A 331 -6.50 -3.63 5.48
CA VAL A 331 -6.27 -4.89 6.20
C VAL A 331 -7.56 -5.44 6.77
N PHE A 332 -7.80 -6.74 6.63
CA PHE A 332 -9.02 -7.38 7.09
C PHE A 332 -8.91 -7.79 8.56
N LEU A 333 -9.68 -7.14 9.44
CA LEU A 333 -9.62 -7.35 10.88
C LEU A 333 -11.02 -7.51 11.49
N ASN A 334 -11.15 -8.42 12.45
CA ASN A 334 -12.15 -8.30 13.50
C ASN A 334 -11.72 -7.22 14.50
N ARG A 335 -12.63 -6.31 14.85
CA ARG A 335 -12.36 -5.14 15.68
C ARG A 335 -13.17 -5.19 16.98
N PRO A 336 -12.76 -6.02 17.96
CA PRO A 336 -13.52 -6.17 19.22
C PRO A 336 -13.50 -4.91 20.11
N ASP A 337 -12.63 -3.95 19.79
CA ASP A 337 -12.50 -2.66 20.47
C ASP A 337 -13.56 -1.61 20.05
N ILE A 338 -14.29 -1.86 18.96
CA ILE A 338 -15.39 -1.02 18.46
C ILE A 338 -16.61 -1.91 18.13
N PRO A 339 -17.79 -1.34 17.81
CA PRO A 339 -18.96 -2.16 17.44
C PRO A 339 -18.66 -3.13 16.29
N GLY A 340 -19.00 -4.40 16.47
CA GLY A 340 -18.58 -5.48 15.58
C GLY A 340 -19.02 -5.33 14.11
N ASN A 341 -20.05 -4.52 13.84
CA ASN A 341 -20.48 -4.18 12.47
C ASN A 341 -19.44 -3.40 11.67
N TYR A 342 -18.43 -2.81 12.31
CA TYR A 342 -17.29 -2.09 11.70
C TYR A 342 -16.04 -2.97 11.51
N SER A 343 -16.11 -4.25 11.87
CA SER A 343 -15.10 -5.23 11.45
C SER A 343 -15.09 -5.43 9.93
N GLY A 344 -14.02 -6.01 9.41
CA GLY A 344 -13.76 -6.18 7.99
C GLY A 344 -12.57 -5.34 7.55
N TRP A 345 -12.65 -4.70 6.39
CA TRP A 345 -11.55 -3.88 5.87
C TRP A 345 -11.32 -2.61 6.69
N GLN A 346 -10.07 -2.41 7.08
CA GLN A 346 -9.59 -1.24 7.83
C GLN A 346 -8.50 -0.54 7.03
N VAL A 347 -8.60 0.78 6.87
CA VAL A 347 -7.59 1.62 6.23
C VAL A 347 -6.41 1.81 7.16
N VAL A 348 -5.20 1.59 6.65
CA VAL A 348 -3.94 1.95 7.28
C VAL A 348 -3.09 2.65 6.24
N ASP A 349 -2.63 3.86 6.57
CA ASP A 349 -1.75 4.62 5.69
C ASP A 349 -0.42 4.87 6.41
N ALA A 350 0.65 4.42 5.73
CA ALA A 350 2.02 4.53 6.18
C ALA A 350 2.72 5.78 5.63
N THR A 351 2.07 6.51 4.72
CA THR A 351 2.57 7.78 4.20
C THR A 351 2.49 8.83 5.31
N PRO A 352 3.59 9.53 5.63
CA PRO A 352 3.57 10.54 6.67
C PRO A 352 2.88 11.82 6.17
N GLN A 353 1.57 11.91 6.41
CA GLN A 353 0.75 13.08 6.09
C GLN A 353 0.39 13.84 7.36
N GLU A 354 -0.30 13.17 8.28
CA GLU A 354 -0.78 13.77 9.53
C GLU A 354 -0.22 13.10 10.79
N ILE A 355 -0.19 13.88 11.87
CA ILE A 355 0.26 13.43 13.19
C ILE A 355 -0.94 12.86 13.96
N SER A 356 -0.81 11.61 14.41
CA SER A 356 -1.80 10.96 15.27
C SER A 356 -1.15 10.35 16.51
N ASP A 357 -1.57 10.83 17.68
CA ASP A 357 -0.97 10.58 19.00
C ASP A 357 0.53 10.93 19.08
N GLY A 358 0.96 11.97 18.34
CA GLY A 358 2.34 12.45 18.35
C GLY A 358 3.30 11.70 17.40
N TYR A 359 2.77 10.88 16.50
CA TYR A 359 3.55 10.17 15.47
C TYR A 359 2.91 10.35 14.08
N TYR A 360 3.71 10.35 13.02
CA TYR A 360 3.24 10.25 11.64
C TYR A 360 2.74 8.84 11.35
N ARG A 361 1.43 8.65 11.49
CA ARG A 361 0.74 7.36 11.31
C ARG A 361 -0.75 7.56 11.12
N CYS A 362 -1.37 6.67 10.37
CA CYS A 362 -2.82 6.67 10.15
C CYS A 362 -3.41 5.26 10.23
N GLY A 363 -4.61 5.14 10.79
CA GLY A 363 -5.40 3.91 10.87
C GLY A 363 -4.96 2.96 12.00
N PRO A 364 -5.62 1.81 12.21
CA PRO A 364 -6.67 1.23 11.36
C PRO A 364 -8.04 1.92 11.50
N ALA A 365 -8.51 2.55 10.41
CA ALA A 365 -9.82 3.19 10.31
C ALA A 365 -10.83 2.27 9.61
N ALA A 366 -12.00 2.02 10.19
CA ALA A 366 -12.97 1.11 9.58
C ALA A 366 -13.57 1.71 8.30
N VAL A 367 -13.39 1.05 7.15
CA VAL A 367 -13.91 1.50 5.84
C VAL A 367 -15.42 1.75 5.90
N LYS A 368 -16.15 0.87 6.59
CA LYS A 368 -17.59 1.04 6.79
C LYS A 368 -17.95 2.25 7.65
N ALA A 369 -17.15 2.58 8.67
CA ALA A 369 -17.37 3.76 9.49
C ALA A 369 -17.13 5.05 8.68
N ILE A 370 -16.13 5.05 7.79
CA ILE A 370 -15.88 6.14 6.83
C ILE A 370 -17.10 6.30 5.91
N LYS A 371 -17.59 5.21 5.31
CA LYS A 371 -18.77 5.24 4.44
C LYS A 371 -20.02 5.78 5.12
N GLU A 372 -20.24 5.40 6.38
CA GLU A 372 -21.39 5.81 7.18
C GLU A 372 -21.19 7.17 7.88
N ALA A 373 -20.04 7.84 7.67
CA ALA A 373 -19.65 9.08 8.36
C ALA A 373 -19.68 8.97 9.90
N ASN A 374 -19.45 7.77 10.44
CA ASN A 374 -19.36 7.49 11.87
C ASN A 374 -17.92 7.65 12.37
N LEU A 375 -17.44 8.90 12.35
CA LEU A 375 -16.02 9.25 12.45
C LEU A 375 -15.47 9.31 13.90
N GLY A 376 -16.30 9.03 14.90
CA GLY A 376 -15.91 9.07 16.31
C GLY A 376 -15.14 7.84 16.80
N TYR A 377 -15.05 6.79 15.99
CA TYR A 377 -14.34 5.57 16.34
C TYR A 377 -12.87 5.65 15.94
N SER A 378 -12.00 5.21 16.85
CA SER A 378 -10.58 5.09 16.55
C SER A 378 -10.32 4.07 15.43
N PHE A 379 -9.36 4.30 14.54
CA PHE A 379 -8.37 5.38 14.53
C PHE A 379 -8.56 6.26 13.31
N ASP A 380 -8.28 7.57 13.44
CA ASP A 380 -8.07 8.52 12.33
C ASP A 380 -9.18 8.57 11.25
N ALA A 381 -10.39 8.11 11.57
CA ALA A 381 -11.49 8.01 10.60
C ALA A 381 -11.84 9.36 9.95
N ARG A 382 -11.66 10.47 10.68
CA ARG A 382 -11.89 11.83 10.16
C ARG A 382 -10.91 12.20 9.05
N PHE A 383 -9.63 11.89 9.23
CA PHE A 383 -8.61 12.15 8.21
C PHE A 383 -8.90 11.35 6.95
N VAL A 384 -9.08 10.03 7.10
CA VAL A 384 -9.39 9.16 5.94
C VAL A 384 -10.71 9.54 5.26
N PHE A 385 -11.70 10.01 6.02
CA PHE A 385 -12.94 10.53 5.44
C PHE A 385 -12.69 11.76 4.57
N ALA A 386 -11.87 12.70 5.03
CA ALA A 386 -11.49 13.89 4.26
C ALA A 386 -10.84 13.48 2.92
N GLU A 387 -9.90 12.53 2.94
CA GLU A 387 -9.20 12.07 1.74
C GLU A 387 -10.13 11.61 0.60
N VAL A 388 -11.32 11.08 0.93
CA VAL A 388 -12.26 10.50 -0.04
C VAL A 388 -13.57 11.29 -0.21
N ASN A 389 -13.90 12.22 0.68
CA ASN A 389 -15.19 12.92 0.71
C ASN A 389 -15.10 14.43 0.95
N SER A 390 -13.93 15.05 1.11
CA SER A 390 -13.82 16.50 1.30
C SER A 390 -14.50 17.28 0.18
N ASP A 391 -15.24 18.32 0.57
CA ASP A 391 -15.75 19.31 -0.38
C ASP A 391 -14.60 20.24 -0.77
N VAL A 392 -14.46 20.56 -2.07
CA VAL A 392 -13.47 21.53 -2.54
C VAL A 392 -14.10 22.91 -2.50
N VAL A 393 -13.63 23.75 -1.60
CA VAL A 393 -14.14 25.11 -1.37
C VAL A 393 -13.25 26.08 -2.12
N TYR A 394 -13.81 26.69 -3.16
CA TYR A 394 -13.12 27.74 -3.89
C TYR A 394 -13.45 29.09 -3.27
N SER A 395 -12.42 29.81 -2.89
CA SER A 395 -12.51 31.14 -2.30
C SER A 395 -11.73 32.15 -3.12
N LYS A 396 -12.17 33.41 -3.11
CA LYS A 396 -11.51 34.51 -3.80
C LYS A 396 -11.05 35.57 -2.80
N ARG A 397 -9.80 36.01 -2.95
CA ARG A 397 -9.23 37.15 -2.24
C ARG A 397 -9.57 38.44 -2.99
N ASP A 398 -10.18 39.39 -2.30
CA ASP A 398 -10.42 40.74 -2.84
C ASP A 398 -9.18 41.64 -2.71
N LYS A 399 -9.22 42.82 -3.34
CA LYS A 399 -8.15 43.83 -3.27
C LYS A 399 -7.81 44.32 -1.86
N TYR A 400 -8.66 44.06 -0.87
CA TYR A 400 -8.46 44.43 0.53
C TYR A 400 -7.92 43.27 1.37
N GLY A 401 -7.72 42.09 0.76
CA GLY A 401 -7.25 40.87 1.41
C GLY A 401 -8.34 40.01 2.04
N SER A 402 -9.62 40.37 1.89
CA SER A 402 -10.74 39.58 2.41
C SER A 402 -11.00 38.36 1.52
N ILE A 403 -11.26 37.20 2.13
CA ILE A 403 -11.51 35.94 1.44
C ILE A 403 -13.01 35.62 1.44
N HIS A 404 -13.56 35.33 0.27
CA HIS A 404 -14.99 35.02 0.08
C HIS A 404 -15.16 33.70 -0.67
N VAL A 405 -16.00 32.81 -0.15
CA VAL A 405 -16.36 31.57 -0.85
C VAL A 405 -17.15 31.92 -2.12
N ILE A 406 -16.70 31.41 -3.25
CA ILE A 406 -17.32 31.64 -4.55
C ILE A 406 -17.97 30.39 -5.14
N TYR A 407 -17.47 29.20 -4.78
CA TYR A 407 -17.98 27.93 -5.30
C TYR A 407 -17.60 26.77 -4.38
N VAL A 408 -18.40 25.71 -4.37
CA VAL A 408 -18.11 24.46 -3.64
C VAL A 408 -18.35 23.27 -4.57
N ASP A 409 -17.29 22.53 -4.87
CA ASP A 409 -17.38 21.26 -5.59
C ASP A 409 -17.47 20.09 -4.61
N LYS A 410 -18.60 19.41 -4.64
CA LYS A 410 -18.90 18.28 -3.75
C LYS A 410 -18.52 16.91 -4.32
N ASN A 411 -18.00 16.87 -5.55
CA ASN A 411 -17.82 15.63 -6.32
C ASN A 411 -16.38 15.45 -6.85
N TYR A 412 -15.50 16.43 -6.65
CA TYR A 412 -14.13 16.35 -7.14
C TYR A 412 -13.26 15.35 -6.38
N VAL A 413 -13.42 15.22 -5.07
CA VAL A 413 -12.57 14.36 -4.23
C VAL A 413 -13.01 12.90 -4.29
N GLY A 414 -12.02 12.01 -4.37
CA GLY A 414 -12.20 10.56 -4.40
C GLY A 414 -13.02 10.06 -5.58
N LYS A 415 -12.80 10.61 -6.79
CA LYS A 415 -13.57 10.27 -8.01
C LYS A 415 -13.57 8.77 -8.31
N LEU A 416 -12.49 8.07 -7.97
CA LEU A 416 -12.32 6.64 -8.19
C LEU A 416 -11.42 6.05 -7.09
N ILE A 417 -11.82 4.93 -6.50
CA ILE A 417 -11.01 4.16 -5.54
C ILE A 417 -10.92 2.73 -6.03
N VAL A 418 -9.69 2.23 -6.19
CA VAL A 418 -9.43 0.92 -6.83
C VAL A 418 -8.42 0.08 -6.06
N THR A 419 -8.48 -1.22 -6.28
CA THR A 419 -7.50 -2.21 -5.83
C THR A 419 -7.38 -3.33 -6.84
N LYS A 420 -6.39 -4.21 -6.72
CA LYS A 420 -6.22 -5.32 -7.66
C LYS A 420 -7.37 -6.32 -7.54
N GLN A 421 -7.90 -6.75 -8.69
CA GLN A 421 -8.90 -7.81 -8.75
C GLN A 421 -8.27 -9.18 -8.43
N ILE A 422 -9.01 -10.00 -7.68
CA ILE A 422 -8.59 -11.37 -7.35
C ILE A 422 -8.34 -12.15 -8.64
N GLY A 423 -7.14 -12.74 -8.78
CA GLY A 423 -6.78 -13.56 -9.94
C GLY A 423 -6.62 -12.81 -11.27
N SER A 424 -6.61 -11.47 -11.27
CA SER A 424 -6.39 -10.64 -12.45
C SER A 424 -5.44 -9.47 -12.16
N ASN A 425 -4.82 -8.92 -13.19
CA ASN A 425 -4.02 -7.70 -13.12
C ASN A 425 -4.86 -6.44 -13.39
N GLU A 426 -6.15 -6.61 -13.70
CA GLU A 426 -7.12 -5.52 -13.80
C GLU A 426 -7.50 -4.98 -12.42
N TYR A 427 -7.93 -3.72 -12.40
CA TYR A 427 -8.42 -3.10 -11.18
C TYR A 427 -9.88 -3.48 -10.90
N MET A 428 -10.21 -3.57 -9.61
CA MET A 428 -11.55 -3.62 -9.07
C MET A 428 -11.90 -2.26 -8.47
N ASN A 429 -12.98 -1.64 -8.97
CA ASN A 429 -13.52 -0.42 -8.41
C ASN A 429 -14.23 -0.71 -7.07
N ILE A 430 -13.76 -0.07 -6.00
CA ILE A 430 -14.29 -0.21 -4.64
C ILE A 430 -14.80 1.13 -4.07
N THR A 431 -15.02 2.15 -4.91
CA THR A 431 -15.47 3.49 -4.50
C THR A 431 -16.71 3.44 -3.61
N ASP A 432 -17.67 2.58 -3.97
CA ASP A 432 -18.92 2.40 -3.21
C ASP A 432 -18.70 1.79 -1.81
N SER A 433 -17.51 1.29 -1.50
CA SER A 433 -17.15 0.84 -0.14
C SER A 433 -16.83 2.00 0.79
N TYR A 434 -16.46 3.16 0.25
CA TYR A 434 -16.00 4.33 1.01
C TYR A 434 -17.02 5.47 1.06
N LYS A 435 -17.90 5.58 0.06
CA LYS A 435 -18.88 6.66 0.00
C LYS A 435 -20.21 6.22 -0.61
N TYR A 436 -21.29 6.91 -0.22
CA TYR A 436 -22.60 6.75 -0.86
C TYR A 436 -22.71 7.68 -2.05
N ILE A 437 -23.20 7.18 -3.19
CA ILE A 437 -23.39 7.97 -4.42
C ILE A 437 -24.33 9.19 -4.21
N LYS A 438 -25.19 9.21 -3.18
CA LYS A 438 -26.26 10.22 -3.02
C LYS A 438 -26.49 10.83 -1.63
N ASN A 439 -25.76 10.47 -0.57
CA ASN A 439 -26.17 10.82 0.81
C ASN A 439 -25.10 11.48 1.70
N ALA A 440 -24.09 12.14 1.11
CA ALA A 440 -23.04 12.82 1.86
C ALA A 440 -23.45 14.18 2.48
N ASP A 441 -24.65 14.70 2.19
CA ASP A 441 -25.03 16.07 2.59
C ASP A 441 -25.25 16.29 4.10
N ALA A 442 -25.39 15.22 4.91
CA ALA A 442 -25.66 15.36 6.35
C ALA A 442 -24.42 15.73 7.20
N PHE A 443 -23.19 15.51 6.69
CA PHE A 443 -21.94 15.65 7.45
C PHE A 443 -20.89 16.56 6.77
N ARG A 444 -21.28 17.28 5.70
CA ARG A 444 -20.40 18.21 4.96
C ARG A 444 -20.31 19.57 5.65
N SER A 445 -19.09 20.12 5.71
CA SER A 445 -18.72 21.30 6.51
C SER A 445 -19.16 22.64 5.89
N ALA A 446 -19.38 22.72 4.58
CA ALA A 446 -19.70 23.97 3.90
C ALA A 446 -21.19 24.09 3.54
N ARG A 447 -22.00 24.64 4.47
CA ARG A 447 -23.28 25.29 4.13
C ARG A 447 -23.04 26.78 3.82
N ALA A 448 -22.13 27.09 2.91
CA ALA A 448 -22.14 28.42 2.30
C ALA A 448 -23.48 28.53 1.54
N ILE A 449 -24.37 29.44 1.96
CA ILE A 449 -25.60 29.74 1.23
C ILE A 449 -25.18 30.55 0.01
N LEU A 450 -24.80 29.84 -1.06
CA LEU A 450 -24.48 30.45 -2.34
C LEU A 450 -25.80 30.72 -3.11
N PRO A 451 -25.88 31.81 -3.89
CA PRO A 451 -27.01 32.07 -4.75
C PRO A 451 -27.18 30.96 -5.79
N ASP A 452 -28.41 30.72 -6.23
CA ASP A 452 -28.70 29.74 -7.28
C ASP A 452 -27.91 30.08 -8.56
N ALA A 453 -27.17 29.09 -9.07
CA ALA A 453 -26.36 29.26 -10.27
C ALA A 453 -27.24 29.55 -11.49
N ASP A 454 -26.99 30.68 -12.16
CA ASP A 454 -27.66 31.02 -13.43
C ASP A 454 -26.92 30.46 -14.66
N VAL A 455 -25.68 30.00 -14.48
CA VAL A 455 -24.89 29.24 -15.46
C VAL A 455 -24.20 28.07 -14.76
N GLN A 456 -24.11 26.91 -15.41
CA GLN A 456 -23.27 25.78 -15.00
C GLN A 456 -22.06 25.64 -15.92
N LEU A 457 -20.90 25.24 -15.37
CA LEU A 457 -19.68 24.94 -16.10
C LEU A 457 -19.28 23.48 -15.85
N TYR A 458 -19.00 22.76 -16.93
CA TYR A 458 -18.39 21.43 -16.89
C TYR A 458 -17.11 21.44 -17.72
N THR A 459 -16.03 20.86 -17.19
CA THR A 459 -14.75 20.79 -17.87
C THR A 459 -14.30 19.35 -18.06
N GLN A 460 -13.63 19.08 -19.17
CA GLN A 460 -12.97 17.80 -19.42
C GLN A 460 -11.71 18.02 -20.25
N THR A 461 -10.64 17.38 -19.83
CA THR A 461 -9.39 17.32 -20.60
C THR A 461 -9.36 16.05 -21.44
N THR A 462 -8.90 16.18 -22.69
CA THR A 462 -8.71 15.04 -23.59
C THR A 462 -7.40 15.18 -24.33
N LYS A 463 -6.74 14.05 -24.60
CA LYS A 463 -5.51 14.02 -25.40
C LYS A 463 -5.86 13.69 -26.84
N ASN A 464 -5.45 14.54 -27.77
CA ASN A 464 -5.57 14.32 -29.21
C ASN A 464 -4.17 14.27 -29.84
N ASN A 465 -3.67 13.07 -30.10
CA ASN A 465 -2.26 12.83 -30.45
C ASN A 465 -1.30 13.38 -29.37
N LYS A 466 -0.59 14.47 -29.68
CA LYS A 466 0.30 15.18 -28.74
C LYS A 466 -0.33 16.47 -28.22
N ASP A 467 -1.49 16.88 -28.70
CA ASP A 467 -2.14 18.10 -28.23
C ASP A 467 -3.17 17.76 -27.16
N ILE A 468 -3.51 18.77 -26.36
CA ILE A 468 -4.41 18.63 -25.22
C ILE A 468 -5.57 19.58 -25.41
N ASN A 469 -6.78 19.04 -25.39
CA ASN A 469 -8.00 19.81 -25.53
C ASN A 469 -8.68 19.93 -24.16
N LEU A 470 -8.82 21.17 -23.70
CA LEU A 470 -9.68 21.53 -22.57
C LEU A 470 -11.07 21.89 -23.12
N ASN A 471 -12.01 20.96 -22.96
CA ASN A 471 -13.40 21.15 -23.34
C ASN A 471 -14.15 21.80 -22.18
N MET A 472 -14.81 22.93 -22.42
CA MET A 472 -15.62 23.67 -21.45
C MET A 472 -17.06 23.75 -21.96
N THR A 473 -18.00 23.15 -21.23
CA THR A 473 -19.42 23.18 -21.54
C THR A 473 -20.14 24.11 -20.57
N PHE A 474 -20.74 25.17 -21.10
CA PHE A 474 -21.52 26.14 -20.35
C PHE A 474 -23.01 25.94 -20.61
N ASN A 475 -23.79 25.85 -19.54
CA ASN A 475 -25.25 25.76 -19.63
C ASN A 475 -25.87 26.99 -18.98
N ASN A 476 -26.49 27.89 -19.76
CA ASN A 476 -27.25 29.01 -19.23
C ASN A 476 -28.60 28.51 -18.72
N LEU A 477 -28.80 28.56 -17.41
CA LEU A 477 -30.05 28.15 -16.77
C LEU A 477 -31.08 29.28 -16.71
N SER A 478 -30.69 30.50 -17.09
CA SER A 478 -31.55 31.68 -17.08
C SER A 478 -32.25 31.90 -18.42
N ASN A 479 -33.32 32.71 -18.37
CA ASN A 479 -34.04 33.18 -19.55
C ASN A 479 -33.46 34.49 -20.13
N LYS A 480 -32.26 34.89 -19.71
CA LYS A 480 -31.58 36.11 -20.14
C LYS A 480 -30.23 35.74 -20.76
N GLN A 481 -29.75 36.59 -21.66
CA GLN A 481 -28.39 36.46 -22.18
C GLN A 481 -27.37 36.61 -21.04
N ARG A 482 -26.25 35.89 -21.16
CA ARG A 482 -25.11 35.97 -20.24
C ARG A 482 -23.82 36.13 -21.00
N THR A 483 -22.93 36.95 -20.45
CA THR A 483 -21.57 37.17 -20.95
C THR A 483 -20.59 36.73 -19.88
N ILE A 484 -19.69 35.83 -20.23
CA ILE A 484 -18.80 35.14 -19.30
C ILE A 484 -17.37 35.44 -19.70
N THR A 485 -16.59 35.91 -18.74
CA THR A 485 -15.15 36.10 -18.88
C THR A 485 -14.44 34.95 -18.16
N CYS A 486 -13.74 34.09 -18.91
CA CYS A 486 -13.00 32.96 -18.37
C CYS A 486 -11.51 33.30 -18.29
N LYS A 487 -10.88 33.01 -17.16
CA LYS A 487 -9.44 32.98 -16.93
C LYS A 487 -9.03 31.53 -16.80
N ILE A 488 -8.10 31.10 -17.65
CA ILE A 488 -7.69 29.71 -17.74
C ILE A 488 -6.21 29.63 -17.42
N THR A 489 -5.89 28.89 -16.36
CA THR A 489 -4.52 28.63 -15.91
C THR A 489 -4.15 27.20 -16.29
N GLY A 490 -3.06 27.03 -17.03
CA GLY A 490 -2.44 25.74 -17.31
C GLY A 490 -1.13 25.60 -16.54
N LYS A 491 -1.02 24.56 -15.72
CA LYS A 491 0.15 24.28 -14.89
C LYS A 491 0.66 22.85 -15.04
N VAL A 492 1.96 22.68 -14.85
CA VAL A 492 2.61 21.38 -14.65
C VAL A 492 2.64 21.08 -13.16
N GLU A 493 2.23 19.89 -12.79
CA GLU A 493 2.16 19.46 -11.39
C GLU A 493 3.00 18.21 -11.13
N TYR A 494 3.41 18.06 -9.88
CA TYR A 494 3.79 16.75 -9.34
C TYR A 494 2.52 15.88 -9.19
N TYR A 495 2.69 14.57 -9.02
CA TYR A 495 1.53 13.69 -8.78
C TYR A 495 0.74 14.07 -7.52
N THR A 496 1.36 14.78 -6.58
CA THR A 496 0.74 15.33 -5.36
C THR A 496 -0.19 16.53 -5.61
N GLY A 497 -0.29 17.02 -6.85
CA GLY A 497 -1.04 18.23 -7.20
C GLY A 497 -0.29 19.54 -6.91
N ALA A 498 0.91 19.45 -6.31
CA ALA A 498 1.75 20.62 -6.09
C ALA A 498 2.21 21.22 -7.42
N THR A 499 2.07 22.53 -7.56
CA THR A 499 2.45 23.26 -8.78
C THR A 499 3.97 23.29 -8.91
N ARG A 500 4.47 22.82 -10.07
CA ARG A 500 5.89 23.00 -10.44
C ARG A 500 6.08 24.32 -11.17
N THR A 501 5.27 24.57 -12.19
CA THR A 501 5.34 25.80 -13.00
C THR A 501 4.03 26.01 -13.74
N GLN A 502 3.67 27.27 -13.94
CA GLN A 502 2.63 27.65 -14.88
C GLN A 502 3.23 27.75 -16.28
N PHE A 503 2.51 27.26 -17.30
CA PHE A 503 2.92 27.36 -18.70
C PHE A 503 1.92 28.16 -19.54
N MET A 504 0.69 28.36 -19.03
CA MET A 504 -0.38 29.06 -19.74
C MET A 504 -1.22 29.89 -18.77
N PHE A 505 -1.57 31.11 -19.18
CA PHE A 505 -2.63 31.91 -18.59
C PHE A 505 -3.32 32.72 -19.68
N LEU A 506 -4.60 32.46 -19.93
CA LEU A 506 -5.33 33.12 -21.00
C LEU A 506 -6.71 33.59 -20.56
N THR A 507 -7.25 34.56 -21.30
CA THR A 507 -8.62 35.06 -21.12
C THR A 507 -9.46 34.65 -22.32
N HIS A 508 -10.65 34.11 -22.08
CA HIS A 508 -11.61 33.70 -23.11
C HIS A 508 -12.98 34.27 -22.80
N GLU A 509 -13.67 34.83 -23.79
CA GLU A 509 -15.01 35.39 -23.61
C GLU A 509 -16.06 34.49 -24.26
N VAL A 510 -17.15 34.25 -23.54
CA VAL A 510 -18.27 33.42 -24.01
C VAL A 510 -19.57 34.18 -23.85
N THR A 511 -20.36 34.27 -24.91
CA THR A 511 -21.73 34.76 -24.86
C THR A 511 -22.69 33.59 -24.98
N LEU A 512 -23.66 33.50 -24.07
CA LEU A 512 -24.71 32.49 -24.05
C LEU A 512 -26.08 33.15 -24.23
N GLN A 513 -26.85 32.65 -25.18
CA GLN A 513 -28.26 32.96 -25.34
C GLN A 513 -29.09 32.37 -24.18
N PRO A 514 -30.31 32.89 -23.95
CA PRO A 514 -31.24 32.31 -22.97
C PRO A 514 -31.39 30.79 -23.14
N SER A 515 -31.24 30.04 -22.04
CA SER A 515 -31.39 28.58 -22.04
C SER A 515 -30.45 27.80 -22.99
N GLU A 516 -29.38 28.43 -23.48
CA GLU A 516 -28.40 27.79 -24.36
C GLU A 516 -27.42 26.89 -23.59
N SER A 517 -27.07 25.76 -24.20
CA SER A 517 -25.88 24.99 -23.84
C SER A 517 -24.85 25.17 -24.95
N LYS A 518 -23.65 25.65 -24.58
CA LYS A 518 -22.57 25.94 -25.53
C LYS A 518 -21.27 25.29 -25.08
N GLN A 519 -20.58 24.64 -26.02
CA GLN A 519 -19.27 24.05 -25.79
C GLN A 519 -18.18 24.89 -26.45
N GLU A 520 -17.11 25.16 -25.70
CA GLU A 520 -15.91 25.86 -26.14
C GLU A 520 -14.70 24.93 -25.93
N VAL A 521 -13.73 24.96 -26.83
CA VAL A 521 -12.54 24.09 -26.76
C VAL A 521 -11.29 24.94 -26.84
N ILE A 522 -10.44 24.83 -25.82
CA ILE A 522 -9.10 25.39 -25.84
C ILE A 522 -8.11 24.28 -26.17
N THR A 523 -7.40 24.43 -27.28
CA THR A 523 -6.35 23.49 -27.70
C THR A 523 -5.00 24.01 -27.23
N VAL A 524 -4.29 23.19 -26.46
CA VAL A 524 -2.90 23.40 -26.05
C VAL A 524 -2.03 22.46 -26.87
N THR A 525 -1.22 23.04 -27.74
CA THR A 525 -0.30 22.29 -28.60
C THR A 525 0.87 21.71 -27.82
N ALA A 526 1.45 20.62 -28.33
CA ALA A 526 2.64 20.02 -27.73
C ALA A 526 3.78 21.03 -27.50
N ASP A 527 3.97 21.98 -28.42
CA ASP A 527 5.05 22.97 -28.33
C ASP A 527 4.88 23.95 -27.17
N GLU A 528 3.64 24.20 -26.74
CA GLU A 528 3.32 25.10 -25.62
C GLU A 528 3.68 24.49 -24.26
N TYR A 529 3.62 23.16 -24.11
CA TYR A 529 3.84 22.51 -22.81
C TYR A 529 5.07 21.59 -22.74
N LYS A 530 5.60 21.08 -23.87
CA LYS A 530 6.65 20.04 -23.88
C LYS A 530 7.91 20.41 -23.09
N ASN A 531 8.30 21.68 -23.09
CA ASN A 531 9.50 22.16 -22.40
C ASN A 531 9.31 22.26 -20.88
N PHE A 532 8.06 22.29 -20.40
CA PHE A 532 7.72 22.42 -18.99
C PHE A 532 7.52 21.06 -18.30
N ILE A 533 7.17 20.01 -19.06
CA ILE A 533 6.82 18.69 -18.53
C ILE A 533 8.03 17.75 -18.35
N ILE A 534 9.25 18.19 -18.61
CA ILE A 534 10.43 17.31 -18.51
C ILE A 534 10.51 16.69 -17.11
N GLY A 535 10.38 15.36 -17.02
CA GLY A 535 10.37 14.61 -15.76
C GLY A 535 9.05 14.66 -14.96
N GLN A 536 7.96 15.13 -15.58
CA GLN A 536 6.61 15.22 -15.00
C GLN A 536 5.58 14.61 -15.96
N SER A 537 4.54 14.00 -15.40
CA SER A 537 3.52 13.30 -16.19
C SER A 537 2.13 13.93 -16.08
N PHE A 538 1.96 15.02 -15.32
CA PHE A 538 0.66 15.64 -15.06
C PHE A 538 0.62 17.10 -15.48
N LEU A 539 -0.48 17.45 -16.13
CA LEU A 539 -0.90 18.84 -16.32
C LEU A 539 -2.25 19.05 -15.62
N CYS A 540 -2.46 20.26 -15.12
CA CYS A 540 -3.71 20.66 -14.51
C CYS A 540 -4.17 21.99 -15.09
N PHE A 541 -5.48 22.08 -15.34
CA PHE A 541 -6.16 23.25 -15.84
C PHE A 541 -7.15 23.74 -14.80
N ILE A 542 -7.06 25.02 -14.46
CA ILE A 542 -8.02 25.70 -13.60
C ILE A 542 -8.73 26.74 -14.46
N VAL A 543 -10.05 26.65 -14.52
CA VAL A 543 -10.92 27.61 -15.21
C VAL A 543 -11.64 28.41 -14.16
N TYR A 544 -11.36 29.71 -14.07
CA TYR A 544 -12.14 30.67 -13.30
C TYR A 544 -13.02 31.48 -14.26
N ALA A 545 -14.33 31.41 -14.12
CA ALA A 545 -15.27 32.11 -14.99
C ALA A 545 -16.10 33.12 -14.20
N PHE A 546 -16.19 34.35 -14.69
CA PHE A 546 -16.96 35.43 -14.09
C PHE A 546 -18.11 35.83 -15.02
N ILE A 547 -19.33 35.87 -14.49
CA ILE A 547 -20.53 36.24 -15.23
C ILE A 547 -20.76 37.74 -15.08
N ASN A 548 -20.62 38.47 -16.17
CA ASN A 548 -20.53 39.93 -16.16
C ASN A 548 -21.82 40.60 -15.64
N GLU A 549 -22.99 40.01 -15.93
CA GLU A 549 -24.28 40.61 -15.57
C GLU A 549 -24.71 40.38 -14.12
N THR A 550 -24.31 39.27 -13.50
CA THR A 550 -24.75 38.86 -12.14
C THR A 550 -23.63 38.86 -11.12
N THR A 551 -22.40 39.11 -11.57
CA THR A 551 -21.15 39.05 -10.79
C THR A 551 -20.92 37.70 -10.10
N MET A 552 -21.62 36.66 -10.55
CA MET A 552 -21.43 35.30 -10.09
C MET A 552 -20.13 34.73 -10.66
N SER A 553 -19.49 33.85 -9.92
CA SER A 553 -18.27 33.16 -10.34
C SER A 553 -18.52 31.65 -10.43
N LEU A 554 -17.90 31.01 -11.41
CA LEU A 554 -17.83 29.57 -11.58
C LEU A 554 -16.37 29.18 -11.62
N THR A 555 -16.07 27.96 -11.20
CA THR A 555 -14.72 27.43 -11.29
C THR A 555 -14.74 25.94 -11.50
N ALA A 556 -13.73 25.44 -12.20
CA ALA A 556 -13.52 24.03 -12.41
C ALA A 556 -12.03 23.73 -12.51
N MET A 557 -11.64 22.54 -12.08
CA MET A 557 -10.27 22.05 -12.12
C MET A 557 -10.25 20.69 -12.81
N GLU A 558 -9.34 20.47 -13.75
CA GLU A 558 -9.15 19.18 -14.39
C GLU A 558 -7.68 18.86 -14.62
N SER A 559 -7.28 17.65 -14.24
CA SER A 559 -5.93 17.13 -14.41
C SER A 559 -5.92 16.07 -15.51
N ILE A 560 -4.79 15.96 -16.21
CA ILE A 560 -4.58 14.92 -17.23
C ILE A 560 -3.20 14.29 -17.08
N HIS A 561 -3.15 12.97 -17.09
CA HIS A 561 -1.92 12.20 -17.17
C HIS A 561 -1.49 12.05 -18.63
N LEU A 562 -0.24 12.39 -18.92
CA LEU A 562 0.30 12.37 -20.29
C LEU A 562 0.64 10.95 -20.79
N GLY A 563 0.64 9.96 -19.89
CA GLY A 563 1.07 8.60 -20.18
C GLY A 563 2.59 8.48 -20.35
N VAL A 564 3.07 7.24 -20.34
CA VAL A 564 4.49 6.92 -20.50
C VAL A 564 4.68 5.87 -21.61
N PRO A 565 5.84 5.82 -22.28
CA PRO A 565 6.12 4.76 -23.26
C PRO A 565 6.11 3.37 -22.61
N SER A 566 5.87 2.33 -23.41
CA SER A 566 5.90 0.95 -22.92
C SER A 566 7.32 0.42 -22.71
N LEU A 567 7.44 -0.50 -21.76
CA LEU A 567 8.62 -1.31 -21.53
C LEU A 567 8.26 -2.76 -21.88
N ASP A 568 8.83 -3.28 -22.96
CA ASP A 568 8.48 -4.59 -23.48
C ASP A 568 9.30 -5.67 -22.78
N LEU A 569 8.64 -6.73 -22.32
CA LEU A 569 9.27 -7.91 -21.74
C LEU A 569 8.86 -9.14 -22.53
N GLU A 570 9.86 -9.95 -22.89
CA GLU A 570 9.70 -11.22 -23.59
C GLU A 570 10.58 -12.28 -22.94
N VAL A 571 10.24 -13.55 -23.16
CA VAL A 571 11.06 -14.69 -22.71
C VAL A 571 11.28 -15.64 -23.87
N CYS A 572 12.50 -16.14 -24.00
CA CYS A 572 12.82 -17.20 -24.95
C CYS A 572 13.52 -18.38 -24.28
N GLY A 573 13.38 -19.56 -24.89
CA GLY A 573 13.80 -20.84 -24.32
C GLY A 573 12.62 -21.74 -23.96
N LEU A 574 12.91 -22.98 -23.58
CA LEU A 574 11.88 -23.92 -23.14
C LEU A 574 11.51 -23.60 -21.68
N SER A 575 10.25 -23.21 -21.44
CA SER A 575 9.73 -22.90 -20.09
C SER A 575 9.61 -24.14 -19.22
N GLN A 576 10.74 -24.65 -18.72
CA GLN A 576 10.82 -25.87 -17.92
C GLN A 576 11.88 -25.74 -16.82
N VAL A 577 11.62 -26.33 -15.65
CA VAL A 577 12.57 -26.39 -14.53
C VAL A 577 13.93 -26.93 -15.00
N GLY A 578 15.01 -26.24 -14.58
CA GLY A 578 16.39 -26.63 -14.88
C GLY A 578 16.86 -26.35 -16.31
N LYS A 579 16.02 -25.83 -17.20
CA LYS A 579 16.42 -25.41 -18.56
C LYS A 579 16.87 -23.96 -18.58
N ASP A 580 17.87 -23.67 -19.41
CA ASP A 580 18.31 -22.29 -19.62
C ASP A 580 17.25 -21.53 -20.42
N MET A 581 16.87 -20.36 -19.89
CA MET A 581 15.92 -19.43 -20.48
C MET A 581 16.51 -18.03 -20.49
N PHE A 582 15.95 -17.14 -21.30
CA PHE A 582 16.40 -15.75 -21.39
C PHE A 582 15.23 -14.79 -21.27
N ALA A 583 15.33 -13.84 -20.35
CA ALA A 583 14.46 -12.67 -20.28
C ALA A 583 15.01 -11.59 -21.21
N ILE A 584 14.15 -10.99 -22.02
CA ILE A 584 14.48 -9.97 -22.99
C ILE A 584 13.67 -8.72 -22.67
N LEU A 585 14.36 -7.64 -22.34
CA LEU A 585 13.78 -6.31 -22.16
C LEU A 585 14.04 -5.46 -23.39
N GLY A 586 13.00 -4.80 -23.88
CA GLY A 586 13.03 -3.83 -24.97
C GLY A 586 12.45 -2.48 -24.56
N PHE A 587 13.09 -1.40 -24.97
CA PHE A 587 12.55 -0.04 -24.80
C PHE A 587 12.94 0.82 -26.00
N THR A 588 11.98 1.63 -26.48
CA THR A 588 12.19 2.56 -27.59
C THR A 588 11.93 3.98 -27.11
N ASN A 589 12.90 4.88 -27.30
CA ASN A 589 12.73 6.29 -26.91
C ASN A 589 11.88 7.04 -27.95
N THR A 590 10.62 7.34 -27.61
CA THR A 590 9.65 8.02 -28.49
C THR A 590 9.34 9.46 -28.08
N LEU A 591 10.06 10.02 -27.11
CA LEU A 591 9.71 11.31 -26.48
C LEU A 591 10.13 12.56 -27.27
N GLY A 592 10.95 12.40 -28.31
CA GLY A 592 11.42 13.53 -29.13
C GLY A 592 12.64 14.25 -28.57
N TYR A 593 13.39 13.61 -27.66
CA TYR A 593 14.64 14.11 -27.09
C TYR A 593 15.47 12.95 -26.49
N ASP A 594 16.76 13.18 -26.25
CA ASP A 594 17.67 12.19 -25.67
C ASP A 594 17.41 11.97 -24.17
N LEU A 595 17.37 10.71 -23.75
CA LEU A 595 17.30 10.34 -22.33
C LEU A 595 18.71 10.17 -21.78
N ASN A 596 19.03 10.86 -20.70
CA ASN A 596 20.36 10.84 -20.08
C ASN A 596 20.32 10.12 -18.73
N ASN A 597 21.42 9.45 -18.37
CA ASN A 597 21.60 8.76 -17.09
C ASN A 597 20.44 7.79 -16.78
N VAL A 598 20.10 6.95 -17.75
CA VAL A 598 18.97 6.02 -17.66
C VAL A 598 19.37 4.80 -16.86
N THR A 599 18.58 4.50 -15.83
CA THR A 599 18.69 3.29 -15.03
C THR A 599 17.56 2.34 -15.41
N VAL A 600 17.91 1.12 -15.83
CA VAL A 600 16.94 0.05 -16.09
C VAL A 600 17.15 -1.05 -15.08
N ARG A 601 16.08 -1.46 -14.41
CA ARG A 601 16.07 -2.52 -13.40
C ARG A 601 15.15 -3.63 -13.86
N MET A 602 15.59 -4.87 -13.69
CA MET A 602 14.81 -6.05 -14.02
C MET A 602 14.99 -7.10 -12.94
N GLU A 603 13.89 -7.72 -12.55
CA GLU A 603 13.83 -8.77 -11.56
C GLU A 603 12.95 -9.90 -12.08
N GLY A 604 13.35 -11.14 -11.81
CA GLY A 604 12.50 -12.29 -12.00
C GLY A 604 12.12 -12.85 -10.63
N ILE A 605 10.86 -12.66 -10.24
CA ILE A 605 10.34 -13.06 -8.95
C ILE A 605 10.49 -14.58 -8.84
N ASN A 606 11.24 -15.05 -7.83
CA ASN A 606 11.66 -16.45 -7.64
C ASN A 606 12.52 -17.05 -8.77
N LEU A 607 13.04 -16.23 -9.68
CA LEU A 607 13.91 -16.64 -10.79
C LEU A 607 15.34 -16.10 -10.66
N PHE A 608 15.49 -14.80 -10.40
CA PHE A 608 16.79 -14.14 -10.21
C PHE A 608 16.61 -12.80 -9.47
N PRO A 609 17.61 -12.37 -8.67
CA PRO A 609 17.52 -11.11 -7.92
C PRO A 609 17.48 -9.90 -8.86
N VAL A 610 17.09 -8.74 -8.31
CA VAL A 610 17.10 -7.46 -9.03
C VAL A 610 18.48 -7.23 -9.67
N LYS A 611 18.48 -7.03 -10.99
CA LYS A 611 19.64 -6.61 -11.77
C LYS A 611 19.43 -5.18 -12.27
N THR A 612 20.52 -4.43 -12.37
CA THR A 612 20.50 -3.02 -12.79
C THR A 612 21.46 -2.81 -13.94
N LYS A 613 21.04 -2.07 -14.95
CA LYS A 613 21.85 -1.64 -16.08
C LYS A 613 21.69 -0.14 -16.31
N ASN A 614 22.83 0.54 -16.41
CA ASN A 614 22.88 1.98 -16.63
C ASN A 614 23.23 2.27 -18.09
N TYR A 615 22.54 3.25 -18.68
CA TYR A 615 22.81 3.79 -20.00
C TYR A 615 23.09 5.29 -19.84
N SER A 616 24.26 5.74 -20.28
CA SER A 616 24.60 7.17 -20.23
C SER A 616 23.64 8.01 -21.06
N ILE A 617 23.28 7.49 -22.25
CA ILE A 617 22.33 8.12 -23.16
C ILE A 617 21.52 7.05 -23.91
N ILE A 618 20.22 7.30 -24.08
CA ILE A 618 19.35 6.62 -25.05
C ILE A 618 18.86 7.70 -26.01
N GLN A 619 19.41 7.71 -27.22
CA GLN A 619 19.12 8.74 -28.21
C GLN A 619 17.65 8.74 -28.62
N GLU A 620 17.13 9.90 -29.01
CA GLU A 620 15.80 10.03 -29.61
C GLU A 620 15.61 9.00 -30.75
N GLY A 621 14.48 8.28 -30.74
CA GLY A 621 14.13 7.27 -31.73
C GLY A 621 14.91 5.95 -31.64
N SER A 622 15.92 5.86 -30.76
CA SER A 622 16.71 4.64 -30.59
C SER A 622 16.00 3.59 -29.74
N LYS A 623 16.39 2.32 -29.93
CA LYS A 623 15.90 1.17 -29.17
C LYS A 623 17.04 0.52 -28.39
N ILE A 624 16.79 0.21 -27.13
CA ILE A 624 17.67 -0.64 -26.33
C ILE A 624 17.11 -2.06 -26.24
N LYS A 625 18.02 -3.03 -26.11
CA LYS A 625 17.71 -4.42 -25.81
C LYS A 625 18.63 -4.92 -24.71
N TRP A 626 18.06 -5.56 -23.70
CA TRP A 626 18.81 -6.20 -22.63
C TRP A 626 18.34 -7.65 -22.49
N ILE A 627 19.30 -8.59 -22.47
CA ILE A 627 19.04 -10.03 -22.37
C ILE A 627 19.68 -10.53 -21.08
N GLU A 628 18.91 -11.24 -20.27
CA GLU A 628 19.38 -11.88 -19.04
C GLU A 628 19.05 -13.37 -19.05
N SER A 629 20.07 -14.20 -18.89
CA SER A 629 19.91 -15.65 -18.76
C SER A 629 19.48 -16.03 -17.35
N PHE A 630 18.58 -17.00 -17.22
CA PHE A 630 18.17 -17.58 -15.95
C PHE A 630 17.80 -19.06 -16.11
N LYS A 631 17.70 -19.75 -14.97
CA LYS A 631 17.33 -21.16 -14.89
C LYS A 631 16.30 -21.36 -13.77
N PRO A 632 15.02 -21.56 -14.09
CA PRO A 632 13.98 -21.71 -13.07
C PRO A 632 14.24 -22.97 -12.24
N GLN A 633 14.06 -22.85 -10.91
CA GLN A 633 14.22 -23.96 -9.97
C GLN A 633 12.88 -24.60 -9.58
N GLU A 634 11.77 -23.89 -9.82
CA GLU A 634 10.42 -24.29 -9.43
C GLU A 634 9.43 -24.11 -10.59
N ALA A 635 8.47 -25.02 -10.68
CA ALA A 635 7.39 -24.96 -11.64
C ALA A 635 6.26 -24.02 -11.15
N GLY A 636 5.38 -23.63 -12.07
CA GLY A 636 4.25 -22.74 -11.78
C GLY A 636 4.38 -21.37 -12.45
N THR A 637 3.49 -20.46 -12.08
CA THR A 637 3.50 -19.09 -12.58
C THR A 637 4.59 -18.28 -11.89
N GLN A 638 5.49 -17.72 -12.68
CA GLN A 638 6.56 -16.82 -12.27
C GLN A 638 6.37 -15.47 -12.95
N VAL A 639 6.96 -14.41 -12.43
CA VAL A 639 6.74 -13.06 -12.94
C VAL A 639 8.06 -12.35 -13.19
N LEU A 640 8.18 -11.71 -14.35
CA LEU A 640 9.22 -10.71 -14.61
C LEU A 640 8.65 -9.32 -14.38
N VAL A 641 9.45 -8.49 -13.72
CA VAL A 641 9.16 -7.07 -13.55
C VAL A 641 10.37 -6.28 -13.99
N ALA A 642 10.13 -5.18 -14.70
CA ALA A 642 11.18 -4.24 -15.01
C ALA A 642 10.68 -2.81 -14.90
N CYS A 643 11.58 -1.90 -14.55
CA CYS A 643 11.33 -0.47 -14.49
C CYS A 643 12.52 0.30 -15.08
N LEU A 644 12.21 1.37 -15.81
CA LEU A 644 13.15 2.33 -16.34
C LEU A 644 12.90 3.67 -15.65
N ASP A 645 13.99 4.28 -15.19
CA ASP A 645 13.96 5.57 -14.50
C ASP A 645 15.13 6.45 -14.95
N CYS A 646 14.85 7.72 -15.17
CA CYS A 646 15.85 8.76 -15.39
C CYS A 646 15.27 10.14 -15.00
N PRO A 647 16.10 11.20 -14.94
CA PRO A 647 15.63 12.53 -14.54
C PRO A 647 14.46 13.07 -15.37
N THR A 648 14.40 12.73 -16.66
CA THR A 648 13.44 13.27 -17.63
C THR A 648 12.28 12.34 -17.96
N LEU A 649 12.39 11.05 -17.64
CA LEU A 649 11.36 10.02 -17.87
C LEU A 649 11.33 9.08 -16.67
N LYS A 650 10.17 9.02 -16.01
CA LYS A 650 9.94 8.27 -14.78
C LYS A 650 8.74 7.35 -14.96
N ASP A 651 8.63 6.37 -14.06
CA ASP A 651 7.45 5.50 -13.93
C ASP A 651 7.15 4.62 -15.17
N VAL A 652 8.19 4.27 -15.94
CA VAL A 652 8.08 3.32 -17.05
C VAL A 652 8.34 1.92 -16.52
N CYS A 653 7.30 1.10 -16.38
CA CYS A 653 7.45 -0.29 -15.94
C CYS A 653 6.70 -1.27 -16.84
N GLY A 654 7.16 -2.52 -16.82
CA GLY A 654 6.56 -3.63 -17.54
C GLY A 654 6.52 -4.89 -16.67
N HIS A 655 5.58 -5.77 -16.97
CA HIS A 655 5.52 -7.11 -16.36
C HIS A 655 5.24 -8.18 -17.41
N LEU A 656 5.63 -9.41 -17.10
CA LEU A 656 5.30 -10.59 -17.87
C LEU A 656 5.13 -11.80 -16.96
N ASP A 657 3.97 -12.45 -17.06
CA ASP A 657 3.71 -13.73 -16.42
C ASP A 657 4.29 -14.86 -17.27
N ILE A 658 4.98 -15.81 -16.63
CA ILE A 658 5.63 -16.96 -17.27
C ILE A 658 5.15 -18.22 -16.59
N ILE A 659 4.68 -19.20 -17.36
CA ILE A 659 4.34 -20.52 -16.84
C ILE A 659 5.54 -21.46 -17.03
N ILE A 660 6.16 -21.87 -15.92
CA ILE A 660 7.25 -22.85 -15.91
C ILE A 660 6.69 -24.26 -15.72
N GLN A 661 7.02 -25.16 -16.65
CA GLN A 661 6.66 -26.58 -16.60
C GLN A 661 7.64 -27.38 -15.71
N PRO A 662 7.20 -28.51 -15.12
CA PRO A 662 8.05 -29.39 -14.32
C PRO A 662 9.28 -29.96 -15.04
#